data_AF-A0A972Y3C4-F1
#
_entry.id   AF-A0A972Y3C4-F1
#
_cell.length_a   1.000
_cell.length_b   1.000
_cell.length_c   1.000
_cell.angle_alpha   90.00
_cell.angle_beta   90.00
_cell.angle_gamma   90.00
#
_symmetry.space_group_name_H-M   'P 1'
#
loop_
_entity.id
_entity.type
_entity.pdbx_description
1 polymer ?
#
loop_
_entity_poly.entity_id
_entity_poly.type
_entity_poly.pdbx_seq_one_letter_code
_entity_poly.pdbx_strand_id
1 'polypeptide(L)'
;IKVPAKVDPQKFELQILAPRRKINIAEALTEQAQKRVDQRSASRAAANTTSTTSPQGFYVEVNQDTATWDNMKLASNQFKQSDGQLSPVYTLEFNNLSAKLQSAFQTNQLFMVVTSNVGDILGDFINEMEIEEWPFDLNVPTPDPDKPNTGQYKNVLIFKYCDQSLQDRVKNIQYWTNPDQFNDTSDNGLPNISNWISDYIQKGADKYSEQGVNDYYKFYTVATDPNWKGVLALKVDISLTNFPKELQGLLAGINLDEFNAHHFGIDLSVVENNDGTISMQPTSSLFGLIDYEDDTFQMFDSNIDTYKAKATINTSVDYVYNVLLLKVLFNNSKITNFNSYIAFTVNKLFGETVQHKTRDNLLILDGTYENHNGVPSYTFSATGDNLLMLDSDVIQDVEILKADFVTSVSQSTSGDVSSRFSFFGYLNFFQLKGFDLLSFGNEEGNSPNGKGISFSNMYIDLTFPLEDSTTKTFTFDIGKMSFDIGESYARKGSLYRHFPLQLTGIVKGDKDNLPASQGYLNVQLPALKQQDSIKDDWYGLVFKLNMGTLGSLASDAGFNTTFMIPWNVGGTGAVAGLKLPGVNPQAPALSLQGVIKMDIGSIRIDIADDGTSYLMKINNIALKVLSLTFPPGGQIGFFLFGNPSSIAPPESLGWYAAYKKNS
;
A
#
# COMPACT_ATOMS: atom_id res chain seq x y z
N ILE A 1 64.34 48.88 -2.97
CA ILE A 1 64.26 47.44 -3.34
C ILE A 1 63.32 46.79 -2.33
N LYS A 2 62.05 46.56 -2.70
CA LYS A 2 61.08 45.89 -1.83
C LYS A 2 61.31 44.38 -1.93
N VAL A 3 61.64 43.76 -0.80
CA VAL A 3 61.76 42.31 -0.65
C VAL A 3 60.38 41.68 -0.92
N PRO A 4 60.25 40.61 -1.73
CA PRO A 4 58.97 39.94 -1.94
C PRO A 4 58.48 39.32 -0.65
N ALA A 5 57.17 39.35 -0.41
CA ALA A 5 56.54 38.68 0.72
C ALA A 5 56.94 37.19 0.74
N LYS A 6 57.44 36.71 1.88
CA LYS A 6 57.74 35.28 2.08
C LYS A 6 56.47 34.48 1.81
N VAL A 7 56.51 33.65 0.77
CA VAL A 7 55.47 32.66 0.50
C VAL A 7 55.42 31.72 1.69
N ASP A 8 54.25 31.58 2.30
CA ASP A 8 54.00 30.63 3.38
C ASP A 8 54.25 29.20 2.86
N PRO A 9 55.28 28.49 3.37
CA PRO A 9 55.65 27.16 2.87
C PRO A 9 54.53 26.14 2.97
N GLN A 10 53.65 26.22 3.97
CA GLN A 10 52.51 25.32 4.10
C GLN A 10 51.46 25.62 3.02
N LYS A 11 51.18 26.89 2.74
CA LYS A 11 50.27 27.25 1.64
C LYS A 11 50.85 26.89 0.27
N PHE A 12 52.16 27.05 0.06
CA PHE A 12 52.80 26.65 -1.20
C PHE A 12 52.77 25.13 -1.41
N GLU A 13 53.03 24.35 -0.36
CA GLU A 13 52.92 22.89 -0.45
C GLU A 13 51.47 22.47 -0.75
N LEU A 14 50.48 23.04 -0.04
CA LEU A 14 49.07 22.68 -0.18
C LEU A 14 48.42 23.16 -1.49
N GLN A 15 48.77 24.36 -1.98
CA GLN A 15 48.10 24.98 -3.13
C GLN A 15 48.83 24.78 -4.47
N ILE A 16 50.15 24.50 -4.45
CA ILE A 16 50.96 24.42 -5.67
C ILE A 16 51.61 23.04 -5.81
N LEU A 17 52.45 22.63 -4.84
CA LEU A 17 53.27 21.43 -5.01
C LEU A 17 52.47 20.14 -4.89
N ALA A 18 51.60 19.98 -3.89
CA ALA A 18 50.80 18.76 -3.72
C ALA A 18 49.83 18.53 -4.90
N PRO A 19 49.07 19.54 -5.39
CA PRO A 19 48.25 19.39 -6.59
C PRO A 19 49.07 19.01 -7.83
N ARG A 20 50.21 19.68 -8.07
CA ARG A 20 51.05 19.39 -9.25
C ARG A 20 51.72 18.01 -9.18
N ARG A 21 52.14 17.58 -7.99
CA ARG A 21 52.71 16.24 -7.75
C ARG A 21 51.64 15.16 -7.96
N LYS A 22 50.41 15.41 -7.51
CA LYS A 22 49.25 14.52 -7.74
C LYS A 22 48.93 14.39 -9.23
N ILE A 23 48.90 15.50 -9.98
CA ILE A 23 48.69 15.50 -11.45
C ILE A 23 49.77 14.69 -12.17
N ASN A 24 51.05 14.96 -11.92
CA ASN A 24 52.13 14.27 -12.61
C ASN A 24 52.16 12.76 -12.30
N ILE A 25 51.86 12.36 -11.07
CA ILE A 25 51.75 10.94 -10.69
C ILE A 25 50.54 10.30 -11.37
N ALA A 26 49.39 10.98 -11.36
CA ALA A 26 48.18 10.49 -12.01
C ALA A 26 48.34 10.34 -13.53
N GLU A 27 48.98 11.30 -14.21
CA GLU A 27 49.30 11.23 -15.64
C GLU A 27 50.22 10.05 -15.95
N ALA A 28 51.31 9.88 -15.19
CA ALA A 28 52.24 8.76 -15.37
C ALA A 28 51.58 7.39 -15.11
N LEU A 29 50.74 7.27 -14.08
CA LEU A 29 49.99 6.07 -13.78
C LEU A 29 48.92 5.78 -14.85
N THR A 30 48.24 6.83 -15.35
CA THR A 30 47.21 6.70 -16.40
C THR A 30 47.84 6.30 -17.73
N GLU A 31 48.97 6.87 -18.14
CA GLU A 31 49.70 6.46 -19.34
C GLU A 31 50.17 5.01 -19.26
N GLN A 32 50.65 4.58 -18.07
CA GLN A 32 50.99 3.19 -17.85
C GLN A 32 49.77 2.28 -17.91
N ALA A 33 48.65 2.66 -17.29
CA ALA A 33 47.41 1.90 -17.30
C ALA A 33 46.78 1.84 -18.70
N GLN A 34 46.81 2.93 -19.48
CA GLN A 34 46.27 2.95 -20.85
C GLN A 34 47.07 2.04 -21.78
N LYS A 35 48.41 2.10 -21.75
CA LYS A 35 49.27 1.17 -22.52
C LYS A 35 48.98 -0.30 -22.20
N ARG A 36 48.59 -0.58 -20.94
CA ARG A 36 48.23 -1.91 -20.45
C ARG A 36 46.84 -2.36 -20.90
N VAL A 37 45.87 -1.45 -20.92
CA VAL A 37 44.53 -1.69 -21.50
C VAL A 37 44.62 -1.95 -23.00
N ASP A 38 45.43 -1.19 -23.75
CA ASP A 38 45.59 -1.39 -25.19
C ASP A 38 46.22 -2.77 -25.51
N GLN A 39 47.11 -3.27 -24.64
CA GLN A 39 47.67 -4.62 -24.72
C GLN A 39 46.61 -5.72 -24.47
N ARG A 40 45.62 -5.46 -23.62
CA ARG A 40 44.49 -6.36 -23.34
C ARG A 40 43.63 -6.62 -24.57
N SER A 41 43.33 -5.59 -25.37
CA SER A 41 42.57 -5.74 -26.62
C SER A 41 43.25 -6.63 -27.66
N ALA A 42 44.55 -6.90 -27.52
CA ALA A 42 45.32 -7.75 -28.42
C ALA A 42 45.44 -9.23 -27.96
N SER A 43 45.13 -9.55 -26.70
CA SER A 43 45.30 -10.88 -26.11
C SER A 43 43.94 -11.51 -25.74
N ARG A 44 43.56 -12.57 -26.45
CA ARG A 44 42.29 -13.32 -26.28
C ARG A 44 42.49 -14.67 -25.57
N ALA A 45 43.56 -14.82 -24.80
CA ALA A 45 43.86 -16.03 -24.03
C ALA A 45 43.21 -15.98 -22.64
N ALA A 46 42.96 -17.14 -22.02
CA ALA A 46 42.41 -17.24 -20.67
C ALA A 46 43.28 -16.43 -19.69
N ALA A 47 42.69 -15.39 -19.10
CA ALA A 47 43.39 -14.44 -18.25
C ALA A 47 43.97 -15.14 -17.02
N ASN A 48 45.29 -15.01 -16.82
CA ASN A 48 45.94 -15.42 -15.59
C ASN A 48 45.70 -14.32 -14.53
N THR A 49 44.63 -14.45 -13.73
CA THR A 49 44.22 -13.44 -12.74
C THR A 49 44.74 -13.75 -11.34
N THR A 50 44.92 -12.72 -10.52
CA THR A 50 45.33 -12.84 -9.12
C THR A 50 44.54 -11.91 -8.24
N SER A 51 43.92 -12.47 -7.20
CA SER A 51 43.21 -11.73 -6.16
C SER A 51 44.18 -10.98 -5.25
N THR A 52 43.88 -9.72 -4.93
CA THR A 52 44.64 -8.86 -4.01
C THR A 52 43.72 -7.80 -3.39
N THR A 53 44.29 -6.83 -2.67
CA THR A 53 43.57 -5.68 -2.14
C THR A 53 44.09 -4.35 -2.69
N SER A 54 43.20 -3.37 -2.84
CA SER A 54 43.58 -1.99 -3.14
C SER A 54 44.19 -1.30 -1.90
N PRO A 55 44.85 -0.12 -2.05
CA PRO A 55 45.32 0.66 -0.90
C PRO A 55 44.21 1.07 0.09
N GLN A 56 42.95 1.10 -0.37
CA GLN A 56 41.77 1.40 0.46
C GLN A 56 41.18 0.13 1.11
N GLY A 57 41.71 -1.05 0.80
CA GLY A 57 41.26 -2.33 1.37
C GLY A 57 40.17 -3.04 0.56
N PHE A 58 39.85 -2.58 -0.65
CA PHE A 58 38.88 -3.25 -1.52
C PHE A 58 39.46 -4.52 -2.13
N TYR A 59 38.61 -5.51 -2.39
CA TYR A 59 39.01 -6.71 -3.13
C TYR A 59 39.22 -6.39 -4.61
N VAL A 60 40.30 -6.90 -5.20
CA VAL A 60 40.66 -6.66 -6.61
C VAL A 60 41.15 -7.95 -7.25
N GLU A 61 40.70 -8.23 -8.47
CA GLU A 61 41.30 -9.24 -9.34
C GLU A 61 42.18 -8.56 -10.40
N VAL A 62 43.46 -8.90 -10.41
CA VAL A 62 44.45 -8.29 -11.30
C VAL A 62 44.85 -9.29 -12.38
N ASN A 63 44.74 -8.88 -13.63
CA ASN A 63 45.28 -9.60 -14.77
C ASN A 63 46.82 -9.58 -14.72
N GLN A 64 47.50 -10.72 -14.57
CA GLN A 64 48.96 -10.74 -14.43
C GLN A 64 49.69 -10.31 -15.71
N ASP A 65 49.11 -10.52 -16.89
CA ASP A 65 49.77 -10.24 -18.17
C ASP A 65 49.75 -8.74 -18.49
N THR A 66 48.66 -8.05 -18.11
CA THR A 66 48.45 -6.63 -18.42
C THR A 66 48.55 -5.74 -17.19
N ALA A 67 48.52 -6.29 -15.97
CA ALA A 67 48.38 -5.55 -14.71
C ALA A 67 47.16 -4.60 -14.65
N THR A 68 46.13 -4.88 -15.46
CA THR A 68 44.82 -4.23 -15.38
C THR A 68 43.96 -4.88 -14.30
N TRP A 69 43.05 -4.12 -13.70
CA TRP A 69 42.10 -4.65 -12.74
C TRP A 69 40.87 -5.15 -13.51
N ASP A 70 40.72 -6.47 -13.58
CA ASP A 70 39.60 -7.11 -14.27
C ASP A 70 38.31 -6.93 -13.47
N ASN A 71 38.41 -6.96 -12.13
CA ASN A 71 37.30 -6.77 -11.20
C ASN A 71 37.78 -6.03 -9.93
N MET A 72 36.90 -5.19 -9.37
CA MET A 72 37.09 -4.57 -8.06
C MET A 72 35.75 -4.54 -7.30
N LYS A 73 35.68 -5.23 -6.16
CA LYS A 73 34.46 -5.33 -5.33
C LYS A 73 34.48 -4.31 -4.20
N LEU A 74 33.43 -3.51 -4.13
CA LEU A 74 33.20 -2.50 -3.10
C LEU A 74 32.49 -3.09 -1.90
N ALA A 75 31.42 -3.83 -2.14
CA ALA A 75 30.56 -4.43 -1.14
C ALA A 75 29.94 -5.73 -1.65
N SER A 76 29.50 -6.55 -0.71
CA SER A 76 28.71 -7.75 -0.96
C SER A 76 27.69 -7.92 0.16
N ASN A 77 26.48 -8.37 -0.19
CA ASN A 77 25.45 -8.67 0.77
C ASN A 77 24.66 -9.92 0.38
N GLN A 78 24.23 -10.67 1.39
CA GLN A 78 23.33 -11.80 1.27
C GLN A 78 22.43 -11.83 2.50
N PHE A 79 21.13 -12.02 2.30
CA PHE A 79 20.15 -11.99 3.38
C PHE A 79 19.05 -13.04 3.14
N LYS A 80 18.16 -13.21 4.12
CA LYS A 80 17.01 -14.12 4.02
C LYS A 80 15.81 -13.33 3.51
N GLN A 81 15.17 -13.84 2.47
CA GLN A 81 13.99 -13.25 1.84
C GLN A 81 12.70 -13.63 2.61
N SER A 82 11.61 -12.97 2.24
CA SER A 82 10.24 -13.17 2.72
C SER A 82 9.74 -14.61 2.58
N ASP A 83 10.18 -15.32 1.53
CA ASP A 83 9.90 -16.75 1.33
C ASP A 83 10.75 -17.69 2.21
N GLY A 84 11.65 -17.12 3.01
CA GLY A 84 12.56 -17.82 3.89
C GLY A 84 13.84 -18.36 3.24
N GLN A 85 14.05 -18.16 1.94
CA GLN A 85 15.26 -18.57 1.24
C GLN A 85 16.37 -17.49 1.34
N LEU A 86 17.62 -17.90 1.17
CA LEU A 86 18.71 -16.94 1.01
C LEU A 86 18.61 -16.26 -0.36
N SER A 87 18.84 -14.95 -0.39
CA SER A 87 19.02 -14.19 -1.60
C SER A 87 20.23 -14.68 -2.40
N PRO A 88 20.33 -14.36 -3.70
CA PRO A 88 21.63 -14.37 -4.36
C PRO A 88 22.61 -13.46 -3.60
N VAL A 89 23.90 -13.68 -3.82
CA VAL A 89 24.92 -12.77 -3.29
C VAL A 89 24.94 -11.55 -4.20
N TYR A 90 24.48 -10.41 -3.69
CA TYR A 90 24.61 -9.13 -4.36
C TYR A 90 26.04 -8.62 -4.19
N THR A 91 26.58 -7.98 -5.23
CA THR A 91 27.88 -7.33 -5.21
C THR A 91 27.79 -5.95 -5.83
N LEU A 92 28.39 -4.95 -5.17
CA LEU A 92 28.72 -3.68 -5.82
C LEU A 92 30.15 -3.80 -6.32
N GLU A 93 30.36 -3.75 -7.62
CA GLU A 93 31.67 -3.99 -8.22
C GLU A 93 31.86 -3.29 -9.56
N PHE A 94 33.10 -2.88 -9.82
CA PHE A 94 33.51 -2.43 -11.14
C PHE A 94 34.16 -3.60 -11.88
N ASN A 95 33.65 -3.90 -13.07
CA ASN A 95 34.25 -4.83 -14.00
C ASN A 95 34.92 -4.05 -15.13
N ASN A 96 36.10 -4.51 -15.56
CA ASN A 96 36.85 -3.89 -16.65
C ASN A 96 37.16 -2.41 -16.42
N LEU A 97 37.71 -2.07 -15.25
CA LEU A 97 37.93 -0.68 -14.84
C LEU A 97 38.72 0.10 -15.89
N SER A 98 38.31 1.35 -16.13
CA SER A 98 39.11 2.25 -16.96
C SER A 98 40.48 2.51 -16.32
N ALA A 99 41.47 2.82 -17.16
CA ALA A 99 42.82 3.19 -16.71
C ALA A 99 42.80 4.36 -15.71
N LYS A 100 41.88 5.30 -15.89
CA LYS A 100 41.70 6.48 -15.03
C LYS A 100 41.09 6.10 -13.67
N LEU A 101 40.10 5.21 -13.65
CA LEU A 101 39.51 4.71 -12.41
C LEU A 101 40.52 3.88 -11.61
N GLN A 102 41.23 2.95 -12.26
CA GLN A 102 42.29 2.17 -11.63
C GLN A 102 43.38 3.09 -11.03
N SER A 103 43.82 4.11 -11.78
CA SER A 103 44.80 5.10 -11.31
C SER A 103 44.31 5.87 -10.08
N ALA A 104 43.02 6.25 -10.03
CA ALA A 104 42.45 6.93 -8.87
C ALA A 104 42.51 6.06 -7.60
N PHE A 105 42.17 4.77 -7.69
CA PHE A 105 42.23 3.83 -6.56
C PHE A 105 43.66 3.46 -6.14
N GLN A 106 44.68 3.72 -6.95
CA GLN A 106 46.07 3.53 -6.56
C GLN A 106 46.63 4.69 -5.69
N THR A 107 45.82 5.71 -5.39
CA THR A 107 46.25 6.85 -4.56
C THR A 107 46.09 6.59 -3.05
N ASN A 108 47.09 6.99 -2.26
CA ASN A 108 47.08 6.79 -0.79
C ASN A 108 46.05 7.67 -0.05
N GLN A 109 45.79 8.88 -0.55
CA GLN A 109 44.76 9.79 -0.01
C GLN A 109 43.69 10.01 -1.08
N LEU A 110 42.66 9.17 -1.04
CA LEU A 110 41.56 9.21 -1.99
C LEU A 110 40.42 10.07 -1.43
N PHE A 111 40.04 11.10 -2.18
CA PHE A 111 38.75 11.75 -2.05
C PHE A 111 38.16 11.89 -3.45
N MET A 112 37.27 11.00 -3.86
CA MET A 112 36.75 10.97 -5.21
C MET A 112 35.24 11.19 -5.18
N VAL A 113 34.76 12.12 -5.99
CA VAL A 113 33.34 12.37 -6.22
C VAL A 113 33.07 11.99 -7.67
N VAL A 114 32.02 11.20 -7.88
CA VAL A 114 31.58 10.75 -9.20
C VAL A 114 30.10 11.09 -9.35
N THR A 115 29.80 12.01 -10.25
CA THR A 115 28.42 12.33 -10.66
C THR A 115 28.16 11.97 -12.11
N SER A 116 29.14 11.35 -12.78
CA SER A 116 29.11 11.19 -14.22
C SER A 116 29.92 10.01 -14.72
N ASN A 117 29.30 9.13 -15.53
CA ASN A 117 29.97 8.04 -16.22
C ASN A 117 30.35 8.42 -17.67
N VAL A 118 31.05 9.55 -17.88
CA VAL A 118 31.47 9.99 -19.23
C VAL A 118 32.37 8.95 -19.88
N GLY A 119 32.04 8.53 -21.10
CA GLY A 119 32.91 7.67 -21.90
C GLY A 119 33.22 6.33 -21.22
N ASP A 120 32.27 5.82 -20.42
CA ASP A 120 32.39 4.57 -19.68
C ASP A 120 33.59 4.56 -18.70
N ILE A 121 33.83 5.69 -18.04
CA ILE A 121 34.94 5.86 -17.09
C ILE A 121 34.90 4.86 -15.93
N LEU A 122 33.72 4.35 -15.58
CA LEU A 122 33.54 3.36 -14.53
C LEU A 122 33.72 1.91 -15.00
N GLY A 123 33.72 1.66 -16.31
CA GLY A 123 33.58 0.32 -16.88
C GLY A 123 32.18 -0.26 -16.62
N ASP A 124 32.07 -1.58 -16.63
CA ASP A 124 30.84 -2.28 -16.28
C ASP A 124 30.62 -2.21 -14.75
N PHE A 125 29.89 -1.20 -14.31
CA PHE A 125 29.56 -1.03 -12.90
C PHE A 125 28.30 -1.84 -12.54
N ILE A 126 28.49 -2.92 -11.77
CA ILE A 126 27.39 -3.62 -11.11
C ILE A 126 26.97 -2.76 -9.92
N ASN A 127 25.84 -2.08 -10.10
CA ASN A 127 25.42 -0.92 -9.32
C ASN A 127 24.17 -1.18 -8.45
N GLU A 128 23.63 -2.40 -8.48
CA GLU A 128 22.49 -2.81 -7.66
C GLU A 128 22.97 -3.44 -6.35
N MET A 129 22.35 -3.06 -5.24
CA MET A 129 22.57 -3.66 -3.94
C MET A 129 21.26 -3.75 -3.17
N GLU A 130 21.06 -4.85 -2.47
CA GLU A 130 19.87 -5.02 -1.63
C GLU A 130 20.22 -5.14 -0.15
N ILE A 131 19.42 -4.51 0.71
CA ILE A 131 19.46 -4.69 2.17
C ILE A 131 18.07 -5.13 2.63
N GLU A 132 17.93 -6.40 3.03
CA GLU A 132 16.65 -6.97 3.48
C GLU A 132 15.51 -6.70 2.49
N GLU A 133 15.71 -7.08 1.22
CA GLU A 133 14.83 -6.88 0.06
C GLU A 133 14.67 -5.44 -0.44
N TRP A 134 15.27 -4.43 0.22
CA TRP A 134 15.21 -3.06 -0.29
C TRP A 134 16.29 -2.80 -1.35
N PRO A 135 15.90 -2.49 -2.61
CA PRO A 135 16.85 -2.31 -3.70
C PRO A 135 17.37 -0.87 -3.76
N PHE A 136 18.70 -0.75 -3.82
CA PHE A 136 19.41 0.50 -4.05
C PHE A 136 20.12 0.42 -5.39
N ASP A 137 19.78 1.33 -6.30
CA ASP A 137 20.35 1.41 -7.64
C ASP A 137 21.31 2.60 -7.73
N LEU A 138 22.60 2.34 -7.63
CA LEU A 138 23.65 3.37 -7.64
C LEU A 138 24.00 3.78 -9.08
N ASN A 139 22.99 4.04 -9.91
CA ASN A 139 23.15 4.30 -11.34
C ASN A 139 23.70 5.69 -11.64
N VAL A 140 25.03 5.83 -11.63
CA VAL A 140 25.71 7.08 -11.98
C VAL A 140 25.37 7.46 -13.42
N PRO A 141 24.77 8.64 -13.67
CA PRO A 141 24.28 8.99 -14.99
C PRO A 141 25.43 9.22 -15.99
N THR A 142 25.24 8.77 -17.23
CA THR A 142 26.04 9.24 -18.36
C THR A 142 25.53 10.61 -18.79
N PRO A 143 26.38 11.63 -18.99
CA PRO A 143 25.90 12.96 -19.39
C PRO A 143 25.18 12.93 -20.72
N ASP A 144 24.07 13.63 -20.76
CA ASP A 144 23.38 13.98 -22.00
C ASP A 144 23.96 15.31 -22.51
N PRO A 145 24.66 15.34 -23.66
CA PRO A 145 25.22 16.57 -24.22
C PRO A 145 24.17 17.66 -24.48
N ASP A 146 22.91 17.27 -24.66
CA ASP A 146 21.79 18.19 -24.92
C ASP A 146 21.09 18.64 -23.61
N LYS A 147 21.43 18.04 -22.46
CA LYS A 147 20.88 18.35 -21.13
C LYS A 147 21.99 18.35 -20.07
N PRO A 148 22.77 19.44 -19.96
CA PRO A 148 23.77 19.54 -18.90
C PRO A 148 23.09 19.45 -17.52
N ASN A 149 23.65 18.63 -16.63
CA ASN A 149 23.14 18.37 -15.28
C ASN A 149 23.36 19.60 -14.39
N THR A 150 22.58 20.65 -14.61
CA THR A 150 22.66 21.91 -13.88
C THR A 150 21.80 21.83 -12.62
N GLY A 151 22.40 21.39 -11.51
CA GLY A 151 21.78 21.41 -10.18
C GLY A 151 20.81 20.26 -9.87
N GLN A 152 20.66 19.29 -10.78
CA GLN A 152 19.85 18.08 -10.58
C GLN A 152 20.76 16.85 -10.51
N TYR A 153 21.36 16.61 -9.35
CA TYR A 153 22.25 15.47 -9.14
C TYR A 153 21.51 14.31 -8.45
N LYS A 154 21.78 13.09 -8.90
CA LYS A 154 21.34 11.82 -8.31
C LYS A 154 22.41 10.76 -8.46
N ASN A 155 22.37 9.72 -7.64
CA ASN A 155 23.37 8.66 -7.58
C ASN A 155 24.80 9.20 -7.47
N VAL A 156 25.01 10.20 -6.61
CA VAL A 156 26.34 10.82 -6.42
C VAL A 156 27.20 9.91 -5.57
N LEU A 157 28.25 9.31 -6.15
CA LEU A 157 29.17 8.43 -5.44
C LEU A 157 30.34 9.22 -4.86
N ILE A 158 30.66 8.96 -3.59
CA ILE A 158 31.74 9.59 -2.86
C ILE A 158 32.59 8.51 -2.20
N PHE A 159 33.88 8.51 -2.51
CA PHE A 159 34.88 7.66 -1.87
C PHE A 159 35.77 8.53 -0.98
N LYS A 160 35.74 8.32 0.34
CA LYS A 160 36.56 9.06 1.30
C LYS A 160 37.53 8.11 2.01
N TYR A 161 38.79 8.14 1.60
CA TYR A 161 39.91 7.46 2.27
C TYR A 161 41.05 8.46 2.49
N CYS A 162 40.73 9.53 3.20
CA CYS A 162 41.64 10.61 3.58
C CYS A 162 41.19 11.25 4.91
N ASP A 163 42.06 12.08 5.48
CA ASP A 163 41.79 12.81 6.73
C ASP A 163 40.77 13.94 6.52
N GLN A 164 40.35 14.63 7.58
CA GLN A 164 39.31 15.67 7.61
C GLN A 164 37.89 15.14 7.41
N SER A 165 36.89 15.90 7.85
CA SER A 165 35.48 15.51 7.75
C SER A 165 35.01 15.49 6.29
N LEU A 166 33.92 14.77 6.03
CA LEU A 166 33.30 14.81 4.71
C LEU A 166 32.83 16.24 4.37
N GLN A 167 32.26 16.97 5.34
CA GLN A 167 31.84 18.37 5.19
C GLN A 167 32.98 19.31 4.77
N ASP A 168 34.21 19.08 5.25
CA ASP A 168 35.36 19.89 4.86
C ASP A 168 35.89 19.53 3.47
N ARG A 169 35.87 18.24 3.11
CA ARG A 169 36.38 17.74 1.84
C ARG A 169 35.52 18.16 0.65
N VAL A 170 34.20 18.14 0.80
CA VAL A 170 33.27 18.49 -0.30
C VAL A 170 33.36 19.97 -0.70
N LYS A 171 33.74 20.86 0.23
CA LYS A 171 33.90 22.31 -0.04
C LYS A 171 35.16 22.66 -0.84
N ASN A 172 36.14 21.76 -0.91
CA ASN A 172 37.47 22.04 -1.44
C ASN A 172 37.79 21.13 -2.64
N ILE A 173 37.29 21.51 -3.83
CA ILE A 173 37.44 20.77 -5.10
C ILE A 173 38.90 20.44 -5.43
N GLN A 174 39.87 21.28 -5.02
CA GLN A 174 41.30 21.03 -5.22
C GLN A 174 41.82 19.75 -4.53
N TYR A 175 41.12 19.26 -3.51
CA TYR A 175 41.47 18.01 -2.84
C TYR A 175 40.84 16.77 -3.48
N TRP A 176 39.90 16.96 -4.42
CA TRP A 176 39.26 15.86 -5.11
C TRP A 176 40.27 15.14 -6.00
N THR A 177 40.10 13.83 -6.16
CA THR A 177 40.91 12.98 -7.01
C THR A 177 40.33 13.03 -8.41
N ASN A 178 41.07 13.66 -9.33
CA ASN A 178 40.73 13.80 -10.75
C ASN A 178 39.28 14.30 -10.99
N PRO A 179 38.84 15.42 -10.37
CA PRO A 179 37.46 15.87 -10.42
C PRO A 179 36.95 16.07 -11.87
N ASP A 180 37.80 16.58 -12.76
CA ASP A 180 37.46 16.83 -14.17
C ASP A 180 37.19 15.55 -14.99
N GLN A 181 37.57 14.37 -14.47
CA GLN A 181 37.41 13.08 -15.17
C GLN A 181 36.11 12.36 -14.79
N PHE A 182 35.60 12.60 -13.58
CA PHE A 182 34.49 11.85 -12.99
C PHE A 182 33.21 12.68 -12.86
N ASN A 183 33.25 13.93 -13.32
CA ASN A 183 32.18 14.89 -13.16
C ASN A 183 32.05 15.76 -14.41
N ASP A 184 30.86 16.32 -14.61
CA ASP A 184 30.64 17.32 -15.64
C ASP A 184 31.36 18.63 -15.27
N THR A 185 32.16 19.14 -16.21
CA THR A 185 32.94 20.37 -16.06
C THR A 185 32.36 21.54 -16.85
N SER A 186 31.32 21.31 -17.65
CA SER A 186 30.59 22.35 -18.37
C SER A 186 29.85 23.28 -17.39
N ASP A 187 29.61 24.53 -17.80
CA ASP A 187 28.74 25.48 -17.08
C ASP A 187 28.99 25.64 -15.56
N ASN A 188 30.26 25.73 -15.15
CA ASN A 188 30.67 25.75 -13.74
C ASN A 188 30.24 24.48 -12.95
N GLY A 189 30.21 23.32 -13.61
CA GLY A 189 29.73 22.06 -13.06
C GLY A 189 30.41 21.68 -11.75
N LEU A 190 31.74 21.76 -11.64
CA LEU A 190 32.46 21.40 -10.41
C LEU A 190 32.08 22.27 -9.19
N PRO A 191 32.09 23.62 -9.26
CA PRO A 191 31.52 24.47 -8.21
C PRO A 191 30.06 24.15 -7.89
N ASN A 192 29.22 23.91 -8.89
CA ASN A 192 27.79 23.61 -8.69
C ASN A 192 27.60 22.29 -7.94
N ILE A 193 28.35 21.24 -8.31
CA ILE A 193 28.36 19.94 -7.61
C ILE A 193 28.85 20.12 -6.17
N SER A 194 29.97 20.81 -5.97
CA SER A 194 30.52 21.04 -4.62
C SER A 194 29.52 21.76 -3.72
N ASN A 195 28.83 22.79 -4.24
CA ASN A 195 27.79 23.50 -3.52
C ASN A 195 26.59 22.60 -3.21
N TRP A 196 26.11 21.83 -4.19
CA TRP A 196 24.98 20.91 -3.99
C TRP A 196 25.30 19.84 -2.95
N ILE A 197 26.46 19.18 -3.03
CA ILE A 197 26.87 18.16 -2.06
C ILE A 197 27.01 18.78 -0.67
N SER A 198 27.59 19.98 -0.58
CA SER A 198 27.75 20.69 0.70
C SER A 198 26.38 20.99 1.32
N ASP A 199 25.42 21.50 0.55
CA ASP A 199 24.05 21.77 1.00
C ASP A 199 23.31 20.49 1.40
N TYR A 200 23.40 19.44 0.58
CA TYR A 200 22.78 18.14 0.85
C TYR A 200 23.29 17.53 2.17
N ILE A 201 24.60 17.52 2.37
CA ILE A 201 25.22 16.99 3.58
C ILE A 201 24.90 17.85 4.80
N GLN A 202 24.88 19.18 4.64
CA GLN A 202 24.53 20.07 5.73
C GLN A 202 23.07 19.86 6.17
N LYS A 203 22.12 19.87 5.23
CA LYS A 203 20.70 19.61 5.51
C LYS A 203 20.48 18.27 6.22
N GLY A 204 21.13 17.21 5.75
CA GLY A 204 21.05 15.89 6.40
C GLY A 204 21.70 15.86 7.79
N ALA A 205 22.79 16.60 8.00
CA ALA A 205 23.40 16.72 9.33
C ALA A 205 22.49 17.49 10.30
N ASP A 206 21.88 18.59 9.84
CA ASP A 206 21.00 19.46 10.63
C ASP A 206 19.73 18.75 11.09
N LYS A 207 19.23 17.77 10.32
CA LYS A 207 18.15 16.88 10.76
C LYS A 207 18.45 16.24 12.11
N TYR A 208 19.70 15.82 12.36
CA TYR A 208 20.10 15.32 13.67
C TYR A 208 20.46 16.44 14.65
N SER A 209 21.40 17.32 14.28
CA SER A 209 22.00 18.27 15.23
C SER A 209 21.11 19.43 15.63
N GLU A 210 20.15 19.83 14.78
CA GLU A 210 19.25 20.95 15.04
C GLU A 210 17.81 20.50 15.29
N GLN A 211 17.34 19.47 14.59
CA GLN A 211 15.95 18.99 14.65
C GLN A 211 15.77 17.75 15.55
N GLY A 212 16.85 17.10 16.00
CA GLY A 212 16.79 15.95 16.90
C GLY A 212 16.25 14.67 16.28
N VAL A 213 16.26 14.55 14.94
CA VAL A 213 15.79 13.36 14.22
C VAL A 213 16.88 12.28 14.27
N ASN A 214 16.70 11.31 15.18
CA ASN A 214 17.69 10.26 15.47
C ASN A 214 18.06 9.38 14.26
N ASP A 215 17.16 9.23 13.28
CA ASP A 215 17.42 8.43 12.07
C ASP A 215 18.61 8.98 11.26
N TYR A 216 18.91 10.28 11.38
CA TYR A 216 20.04 10.91 10.72
C TYR A 216 21.36 10.82 11.47
N TYR A 217 21.40 10.19 12.65
CA TYR A 217 22.61 10.12 13.47
C TYR A 217 23.80 9.49 12.72
N LYS A 218 23.58 8.36 12.04
CA LYS A 218 24.63 7.72 11.24
C LYS A 218 25.15 8.65 10.14
N PHE A 219 24.26 9.31 9.41
CA PHE A 219 24.64 10.29 8.39
C PHE A 219 25.42 11.47 8.97
N TYR A 220 24.98 12.03 10.09
CA TYR A 220 25.67 13.09 10.82
C TYR A 220 27.10 12.69 11.21
N THR A 221 27.29 11.48 11.75
CA THR A 221 28.63 10.99 12.11
C THR A 221 29.52 10.79 10.87
N VAL A 222 28.99 10.26 9.78
CA VAL A 222 29.69 10.16 8.48
C VAL A 222 30.09 11.55 7.96
N ALA A 223 29.20 12.53 8.10
CA ALA A 223 29.42 13.90 7.63
C ALA A 223 30.54 14.62 8.42
N THR A 224 30.58 14.41 9.74
CA THR A 224 31.37 15.23 10.69
C THR A 224 32.61 14.54 11.25
N ASP A 225 32.68 13.21 11.30
CA ASP A 225 33.85 12.49 11.83
C ASP A 225 35.03 12.61 10.85
N PRO A 226 36.14 13.26 11.24
CA PRO A 226 37.32 13.36 10.37
C PRO A 226 37.98 12.01 10.08
N ASN A 227 37.74 11.00 10.93
CA ASN A 227 38.35 9.68 10.81
C ASN A 227 37.50 8.68 10.05
N TRP A 228 36.23 8.98 9.75
CA TRP A 228 35.40 8.09 8.96
C TRP A 228 36.01 7.90 7.56
N LYS A 229 36.10 6.63 7.14
CA LYS A 229 36.60 6.23 5.82
C LYS A 229 35.64 5.21 5.24
N GLY A 230 35.19 5.43 4.02
CA GLY A 230 34.18 4.58 3.41
C GLY A 230 33.66 5.12 2.08
N VAL A 231 32.57 4.51 1.64
CA VAL A 231 31.84 4.90 0.42
C VAL A 231 30.47 5.42 0.82
N LEU A 232 30.02 6.50 0.18
CA LEU A 232 28.71 7.09 0.36
C LEU A 232 28.10 7.40 -1.01
N ALA A 233 26.86 7.03 -1.21
CA ALA A 233 26.03 7.39 -2.35
C ALA A 233 24.88 8.27 -1.86
N LEU A 234 24.64 9.40 -2.53
CA LEU A 234 23.58 10.37 -2.18
C LEU A 234 22.48 10.39 -3.23
N LYS A 235 21.23 10.61 -2.77
CA LYS A 235 20.01 10.61 -3.61
C LYS A 235 20.01 9.41 -4.57
N VAL A 236 19.94 8.23 -3.97
CA VAL A 236 20.10 6.94 -4.66
C VAL A 236 18.74 6.46 -5.16
N ASP A 237 18.69 6.05 -6.43
CA ASP A 237 17.47 5.52 -7.03
C ASP A 237 17.04 4.22 -6.31
N ILE A 238 15.74 3.96 -6.26
CA ILE A 238 15.15 2.71 -5.73
C ILE A 238 14.45 1.99 -6.88
N SER A 239 14.81 0.73 -7.12
CA SER A 239 14.15 -0.08 -8.15
C SER A 239 12.68 -0.30 -7.81
N LEU A 240 11.78 0.19 -8.67
CA LEU A 240 10.33 -0.02 -8.53
C LEU A 240 9.95 -1.47 -8.83
N THR A 241 10.66 -2.11 -9.76
CA THR A 241 10.41 -3.50 -10.17
C THR A 241 10.82 -4.49 -9.07
N ASN A 242 11.96 -4.24 -8.41
CA ASN A 242 12.47 -5.08 -7.33
C ASN A 242 12.01 -4.61 -5.94
N PHE A 243 11.09 -3.64 -5.88
CA PHE A 243 10.55 -3.12 -4.63
C PHE A 243 9.92 -4.25 -3.78
N PRO A 244 10.08 -4.25 -2.44
CA PRO A 244 9.57 -5.31 -1.58
C PRO A 244 8.10 -5.63 -1.87
N LYS A 245 7.81 -6.88 -2.20
CA LYS A 245 6.49 -7.31 -2.72
C LYS A 245 5.34 -6.91 -1.79
N GLU A 246 5.51 -7.07 -0.49
CA GLU A 246 4.48 -6.72 0.51
C GLU A 246 4.21 -5.21 0.59
N LEU A 247 5.12 -4.39 0.08
CA LEU A 247 5.04 -2.92 0.10
C LEU A 247 4.73 -2.31 -1.27
N GLN A 248 4.64 -3.11 -2.35
CA GLN A 248 4.40 -2.56 -3.69
C GLN A 248 3.12 -1.71 -3.77
N GLY A 249 2.10 -2.00 -2.96
CA GLY A 249 0.89 -1.18 -2.86
C GLY A 249 1.13 0.28 -2.44
N LEU A 250 2.27 0.58 -1.78
CA LEU A 250 2.69 1.94 -1.44
C LEU A 250 3.03 2.78 -2.66
N LEU A 251 3.51 2.17 -3.75
CA LEU A 251 3.95 2.89 -4.95
C LEU A 251 2.82 3.69 -5.62
N ALA A 252 1.57 3.26 -5.46
CA ALA A 252 0.41 4.02 -5.90
C ALA A 252 0.07 5.22 -5.01
N GLY A 253 0.68 5.37 -3.84
CA GLY A 253 0.49 6.54 -2.97
C GLY A 253 1.71 7.47 -2.91
N ILE A 254 2.82 7.10 -3.53
CA ILE A 254 4.10 7.83 -3.49
C ILE A 254 4.23 8.74 -4.72
N ASN A 255 4.72 9.97 -4.53
CA ASN A 255 5.25 10.78 -5.62
C ASN A 255 6.60 10.22 -6.07
N LEU A 256 6.61 9.44 -7.15
CA LEU A 256 7.80 8.72 -7.63
C LEU A 256 8.93 9.64 -8.10
N ASP A 257 8.62 10.88 -8.51
CA ASP A 257 9.65 11.85 -8.93
C ASP A 257 10.56 12.26 -7.75
N GLU A 258 10.05 12.16 -6.52
CA GLU A 258 10.79 12.45 -5.28
C GLU A 258 11.16 11.19 -4.50
N PHE A 259 10.87 9.99 -5.03
CA PHE A 259 11.12 8.74 -4.32
C PHE A 259 12.54 8.22 -4.53
N ASN A 260 13.41 8.49 -3.55
CA ASN A 260 14.80 8.07 -3.55
C ASN A 260 15.24 7.71 -2.14
N ALA A 261 16.28 6.89 -2.01
CA ALA A 261 17.02 6.81 -0.76
C ALA A 261 17.82 8.10 -0.56
N HIS A 262 17.75 8.70 0.62
CA HIS A 262 18.56 9.86 0.97
C HIS A 262 20.05 9.52 0.82
N HIS A 263 20.44 8.37 1.34
CA HIS A 263 21.79 7.86 1.16
C HIS A 263 21.87 6.34 1.28
N PHE A 264 22.93 5.80 0.68
CA PHE A 264 23.44 4.45 0.89
C PHE A 264 24.93 4.55 1.20
N GLY A 265 25.48 3.69 2.06
CA GLY A 265 26.89 3.74 2.41
C GLY A 265 27.48 2.40 2.81
N ILE A 266 28.80 2.32 2.67
CA ILE A 266 29.64 1.16 3.00
C ILE A 266 30.63 1.61 4.06
N ASP A 267 30.49 1.09 5.28
CA ASP A 267 31.47 1.32 6.36
C ASP A 267 32.67 0.38 6.21
N LEU A 268 32.39 -0.91 5.99
CA LEU A 268 33.41 -1.94 5.98
C LEU A 268 33.02 -3.11 5.08
N SER A 269 34.00 -3.57 4.31
CA SER A 269 33.95 -4.79 3.52
C SER A 269 35.06 -5.71 4.01
N VAL A 270 34.72 -6.95 4.39
CA VAL A 270 35.69 -7.90 4.94
C VAL A 270 36.27 -8.73 3.80
N VAL A 271 37.58 -8.57 3.58
CA VAL A 271 38.37 -9.40 2.67
C VAL A 271 39.23 -10.33 3.52
N GLU A 272 39.06 -11.63 3.31
CA GLU A 272 39.83 -12.67 4.02
C GLU A 272 40.92 -13.23 3.12
N ASN A 273 41.98 -13.72 3.76
CA ASN A 273 43.03 -14.51 3.11
C ASN A 273 43.05 -15.88 3.77
N ASN A 274 42.48 -16.87 3.08
CA ASN A 274 42.43 -18.26 3.53
C ASN A 274 43.48 -19.05 2.75
N ASP A 275 44.62 -19.31 3.38
CA ASP A 275 45.75 -20.07 2.82
C ASP A 275 46.25 -19.57 1.46
N GLY A 276 46.31 -18.25 1.27
CA GLY A 276 46.76 -17.60 0.03
C GLY A 276 45.64 -17.33 -0.97
N THR A 277 44.42 -17.78 -0.70
CA THR A 277 43.23 -17.43 -1.48
C THR A 277 42.57 -16.22 -0.84
N ILE A 278 42.64 -15.09 -1.54
CA ILE A 278 41.96 -13.85 -1.12
C ILE A 278 40.53 -13.90 -1.65
N SER A 279 39.54 -13.67 -0.77
CA SER A 279 38.12 -13.60 -1.13
C SER A 279 37.37 -12.60 -0.26
N MET A 280 36.26 -12.06 -0.79
CA MET A 280 35.37 -11.18 -0.05
C MET A 280 34.29 -12.00 0.67
N GLN A 281 34.00 -11.66 1.93
CA GLN A 281 32.88 -12.24 2.67
C GLN A 281 31.54 -11.78 2.08
N PRO A 282 30.49 -12.61 2.11
CA PRO A 282 29.21 -12.32 1.46
C PRO A 282 28.37 -11.28 2.22
N THR A 283 28.90 -10.66 3.28
CA THR A 283 28.20 -9.66 4.07
C THR A 283 29.15 -8.53 4.46
N SER A 284 28.85 -7.34 3.94
CA SER A 284 29.52 -6.09 4.29
C SER A 284 28.72 -5.34 5.35
N SER A 285 29.33 -4.36 6.00
CA SER A 285 28.64 -3.43 6.89
C SER A 285 28.09 -2.27 6.07
N LEU A 286 26.82 -2.38 5.68
CA LEU A 286 26.09 -1.38 4.90
C LEU A 286 25.18 -0.54 5.77
N PHE A 287 24.94 0.70 5.38
CA PHE A 287 23.97 1.58 6.03
C PHE A 287 23.24 2.42 4.98
N GLY A 288 22.10 2.97 5.35
CA GLY A 288 21.32 3.80 4.45
C GLY A 288 20.07 4.34 5.11
N LEU A 289 19.45 5.30 4.43
CA LEU A 289 18.18 5.88 4.86
C LEU A 289 17.32 6.15 3.63
N ILE A 290 16.12 5.58 3.62
CA ILE A 290 15.01 6.02 2.78
C ILE A 290 14.20 6.98 3.64
N ASP A 291 13.98 8.21 3.16
CA ASP A 291 13.18 9.23 3.85
C ASP A 291 12.30 9.94 2.82
N TYR A 292 11.21 9.29 2.44
CA TYR A 292 10.17 9.88 1.61
C TYR A 292 9.12 10.55 2.49
N GLU A 293 8.79 11.79 2.15
CA GLU A 293 7.76 12.58 2.82
C GLU A 293 6.91 13.31 1.76
N ASP A 294 5.59 13.25 1.90
CA ASP A 294 4.67 13.99 1.04
C ASP A 294 4.77 15.50 1.28
N ASP A 295 4.79 16.30 0.22
CA ASP A 295 4.95 17.76 0.29
C ASP A 295 3.87 18.42 1.16
N THR A 296 2.62 17.96 1.07
CA THR A 296 1.52 18.50 1.87
C THR A 296 1.69 18.14 3.34
N PHE A 297 2.14 16.91 3.63
CA PHE A 297 2.47 16.49 4.99
C PHE A 297 3.63 17.31 5.58
N GLN A 298 4.66 17.56 4.79
CA GLN A 298 5.79 18.41 5.18
C GLN A 298 5.35 19.85 5.47
N MET A 299 4.44 20.43 4.68
CA MET A 299 3.87 21.76 4.93
C MET A 299 3.12 21.87 6.27
N PHE A 300 2.72 20.73 6.85
CA PHE A 300 2.11 20.64 8.18
C PHE A 300 3.08 20.11 9.24
N ASP A 301 4.37 20.39 9.09
CA ASP A 301 5.43 20.05 10.05
C ASP A 301 5.46 18.54 10.39
N SER A 302 5.14 17.69 9.40
CA SER A 302 5.11 16.22 9.56
C SER A 302 4.18 15.75 10.69
N ASN A 303 3.12 16.51 10.99
CA ASN A 303 2.23 16.27 12.12
C ASN A 303 0.87 15.75 11.69
N ILE A 304 0.53 14.51 12.11
CA ILE A 304 -0.72 13.84 11.76
C ILE A 304 -1.95 14.63 12.20
N ASP A 305 -1.97 15.16 13.42
CA ASP A 305 -3.14 15.89 13.93
C ASP A 305 -3.42 17.14 13.11
N THR A 306 -2.35 17.88 12.76
CA THR A 306 -2.44 19.08 11.92
C THR A 306 -2.84 18.73 10.50
N TYR A 307 -2.29 17.66 9.92
CA TYR A 307 -2.68 17.17 8.60
C TYR A 307 -4.16 16.77 8.57
N LYS A 308 -4.62 15.94 9.53
CA LYS A 308 -6.02 15.55 9.66
C LYS A 308 -6.93 16.76 9.80
N ALA A 309 -6.52 17.79 10.55
CA ALA A 309 -7.32 18.99 10.76
C ALA A 309 -7.37 19.94 9.55
N LYS A 310 -6.31 20.02 8.72
CA LYS A 310 -6.14 21.11 7.75
C LYS A 310 -5.95 20.70 6.29
N ALA A 311 -5.51 19.47 6.01
CA ALA A 311 -5.24 19.05 4.64
C ALA A 311 -6.48 19.15 3.75
N THR A 312 -6.32 19.61 2.51
CA THR A 312 -7.45 19.69 1.56
C THR A 312 -7.94 18.29 1.23
N ILE A 313 -9.24 18.06 1.39
CA ILE A 313 -9.88 16.81 0.94
C ILE A 313 -10.39 17.04 -0.48
N ASN A 314 -9.88 16.27 -1.44
CA ASN A 314 -10.42 16.28 -2.79
C ASN A 314 -11.74 15.49 -2.81
N THR A 315 -12.86 16.21 -2.89
CA THR A 315 -14.21 15.61 -2.93
C THR A 315 -14.70 15.33 -4.35
N SER A 316 -13.89 15.56 -5.40
CA SER A 316 -14.30 15.34 -6.79
C SER A 316 -14.12 13.89 -7.26
N VAL A 317 -13.55 13.03 -6.42
CA VAL A 317 -13.29 11.62 -6.69
C VAL A 317 -13.76 10.76 -5.52
N ASP A 318 -14.12 9.51 -5.79
CA ASP A 318 -14.68 8.61 -4.78
C ASP A 318 -13.65 8.24 -3.69
N TYR A 319 -12.37 8.12 -4.06
CA TYR A 319 -11.30 7.74 -3.14
C TYR A 319 -9.99 8.49 -3.44
N VAL A 320 -9.23 8.82 -2.40
CA VAL A 320 -7.89 9.41 -2.50
C VAL A 320 -6.93 8.61 -1.62
N TYR A 321 -5.79 8.23 -2.17
CA TYR A 321 -4.77 7.43 -1.48
C TYR A 321 -3.39 8.05 -1.69
N ASN A 322 -2.74 8.41 -0.58
CA ASN A 322 -1.38 8.95 -0.54
C ASN A 322 -0.58 8.26 0.57
N VAL A 323 0.70 8.04 0.32
CA VAL A 323 1.68 7.75 1.37
C VAL A 323 2.20 9.10 1.86
N LEU A 324 2.04 9.39 3.14
CA LEU A 324 2.51 10.65 3.74
C LEU A 324 3.98 10.58 4.15
N LEU A 325 4.40 9.40 4.60
CA LEU A 325 5.76 9.14 5.07
C LEU A 325 6.12 7.68 4.75
N LEU A 326 7.33 7.47 4.24
CA LEU A 326 7.99 6.16 4.21
C LEU A 326 9.45 6.34 4.60
N LYS A 327 9.77 5.95 5.83
CA LYS A 327 11.09 6.07 6.43
C LYS A 327 11.63 4.70 6.80
N VAL A 328 12.80 4.36 6.26
CA VAL A 328 13.46 3.07 6.51
C VAL A 328 14.94 3.30 6.77
N LEU A 329 15.39 2.97 7.98
CA LEU A 329 16.76 3.14 8.43
C LEU A 329 17.49 1.81 8.42
N PHE A 330 18.62 1.76 7.73
CA PHE A 330 19.48 0.60 7.64
C PHE A 330 20.80 0.86 8.37
N ASN A 331 21.17 -0.06 9.26
CA ASN A 331 22.48 -0.07 9.91
C ASN A 331 23.04 -1.49 9.95
N ASN A 332 24.32 -1.62 9.59
CA ASN A 332 25.01 -2.90 9.51
C ASN A 332 24.22 -3.96 8.71
N SER A 333 23.71 -3.55 7.55
CA SER A 333 22.96 -4.39 6.60
C SER A 333 21.65 -4.96 7.16
N LYS A 334 21.03 -4.23 8.10
CA LYS A 334 19.76 -4.58 8.73
C LYS A 334 18.84 -3.37 8.86
N ILE A 335 17.53 -3.59 8.72
CA ILE A 335 16.53 -2.58 9.08
C ILE A 335 16.58 -2.40 10.61
N THR A 336 16.74 -1.16 11.04
CA THR A 336 16.81 -0.79 12.46
C THR A 336 15.71 0.17 12.89
N ASN A 337 15.10 0.89 11.95
CA ASN A 337 13.89 1.65 12.18
C ASN A 337 13.01 1.62 10.91
N PHE A 338 11.69 1.61 11.12
CA PHE A 338 10.69 1.71 10.07
C PHE A 338 9.55 2.59 10.59
N ASN A 339 9.18 3.61 9.83
CA ASN A 339 8.04 4.46 10.13
C ASN A 339 7.33 4.81 8.84
N SER A 340 6.01 4.63 8.78
CA SER A 340 5.23 4.98 7.60
C SER A 340 3.81 5.39 7.97
N TYR A 341 3.27 6.34 7.22
CA TYR A 341 1.89 6.78 7.34
C TYR A 341 1.22 6.77 5.97
N ILE A 342 0.04 6.19 5.90
CA ILE A 342 -0.85 6.23 4.74
C ILE A 342 -2.03 7.13 5.06
N ALA A 343 -2.39 8.03 4.15
CA ALA A 343 -3.66 8.72 4.15
C ALA A 343 -4.61 8.10 3.12
N PHE A 344 -5.79 7.70 3.58
CA PHE A 344 -6.86 7.20 2.73
C PHE A 344 -8.16 7.96 2.97
N THR A 345 -8.67 8.61 1.92
CA THR A 345 -9.93 9.34 1.95
C THR A 345 -11.03 8.52 1.29
N VAL A 346 -12.15 8.33 1.99
CA VAL A 346 -13.33 7.58 1.53
C VAL A 346 -14.49 8.54 1.30
N ASN A 347 -14.70 8.99 0.07
CA ASN A 347 -15.77 9.94 -0.24
C ASN A 347 -17.08 9.28 -0.67
N LYS A 348 -17.08 7.96 -0.91
CA LYS A 348 -18.28 7.23 -1.34
C LYS A 348 -18.34 5.83 -0.74
N LEU A 349 -19.51 5.45 -0.22
CA LEU A 349 -19.81 4.10 0.28
C LEU A 349 -21.24 3.73 -0.10
N PHE A 350 -21.46 2.47 -0.51
CA PHE A 350 -22.78 2.00 -0.97
C PHE A 350 -23.41 2.88 -2.07
N GLY A 351 -22.57 3.52 -2.89
CA GLY A 351 -23.00 4.46 -3.93
C GLY A 351 -23.36 5.86 -3.42
N GLU A 352 -23.39 6.06 -2.10
CA GLU A 352 -23.76 7.33 -1.45
C GLU A 352 -22.52 8.17 -1.15
N THR A 353 -22.66 9.49 -1.24
CA THR A 353 -21.57 10.44 -0.93
C THR A 353 -21.39 10.58 0.58
N VAL A 354 -20.15 10.62 1.04
CA VAL A 354 -19.81 10.86 2.45
C VAL A 354 -19.71 12.37 2.71
N GLN A 355 -20.34 12.84 3.79
CA GLN A 355 -20.25 14.22 4.23
C GLN A 355 -18.85 14.51 4.77
N HIS A 356 -18.22 15.57 4.27
CA HIS A 356 -16.83 15.93 4.58
C HIS A 356 -16.69 16.89 5.78
N LYS A 357 -17.80 17.28 6.42
CA LYS A 357 -17.79 18.32 7.47
C LYS A 357 -16.99 17.91 8.70
N THR A 358 -17.09 16.63 9.11
CA THR A 358 -16.34 16.11 10.26
C THR A 358 -14.91 15.70 9.89
N ARG A 359 -14.67 15.45 8.60
CA ARG A 359 -13.40 14.93 8.05
C ARG A 359 -13.06 13.49 8.51
N ASP A 360 -14.02 12.77 9.09
CA ASP A 360 -13.87 11.38 9.50
C ASP A 360 -13.69 10.43 8.30
N ASN A 361 -13.97 10.92 7.10
CA ASN A 361 -13.65 10.23 5.86
C ASN A 361 -12.16 10.16 5.54
N LEU A 362 -11.29 10.88 6.26
CA LEU A 362 -9.83 10.83 6.12
C LEU A 362 -9.22 9.92 7.20
N LEU A 363 -8.87 8.70 6.79
CA LEU A 363 -8.23 7.69 7.62
C LEU A 363 -6.71 7.81 7.51
N ILE A 364 -6.01 7.74 8.64
CA ILE A 364 -4.55 7.65 8.69
C ILE A 364 -4.19 6.28 9.23
N LEU A 365 -3.48 5.48 8.43
CA LEU A 365 -3.01 4.15 8.80
C LEU A 365 -1.51 4.22 9.13
N ASP A 366 -1.15 3.63 10.27
CA ASP A 366 0.21 3.54 10.76
C ASP A 366 0.86 2.26 10.25
N GLY A 367 2.04 2.40 9.64
CA GLY A 367 2.87 1.30 9.17
C GLY A 367 3.82 0.81 10.25
N THR A 368 3.87 -0.50 10.46
CA THR A 368 4.82 -1.16 11.37
C THR A 368 5.58 -2.28 10.67
N TYR A 369 6.79 -2.54 11.15
CA TYR A 369 7.68 -3.58 10.67
C TYR A 369 8.00 -4.55 11.81
N GLU A 370 7.90 -5.84 11.53
CA GLU A 370 8.39 -6.91 12.40
C GLU A 370 9.32 -7.84 11.63
N ASN A 371 10.30 -8.40 12.32
CA ASN A 371 11.21 -9.40 11.76
C ASN A 371 11.12 -10.69 12.57
N HIS A 372 10.59 -11.73 11.95
CA HIS A 372 10.44 -13.05 12.56
C HIS A 372 11.47 -14.02 11.99
N ASN A 373 12.59 -14.21 12.70
CA ASN A 373 13.67 -15.12 12.28
C ASN A 373 14.27 -14.81 10.89
N GLY A 374 14.50 -13.53 10.62
CA GLY A 374 15.07 -13.04 9.37
C GLY A 374 14.05 -12.87 8.23
N VAL A 375 12.76 -13.04 8.51
CA VAL A 375 11.67 -12.83 7.55
C VAL A 375 10.96 -11.52 7.92
N PRO A 376 10.97 -10.50 7.04
CA PRO A 376 10.29 -9.25 7.28
C PRO A 376 8.76 -9.41 7.16
N SER A 377 8.01 -8.62 7.92
CA SER A 377 6.55 -8.49 7.79
C SER A 377 6.15 -7.04 8.02
N TYR A 378 5.29 -6.53 7.16
CA TYR A 378 4.81 -5.15 7.22
C TYR A 378 3.30 -5.12 7.43
N THR A 379 2.82 -4.28 8.36
CA THR A 379 1.38 -4.11 8.60
C THR A 379 1.01 -2.63 8.60
N PHE A 380 -0.14 -2.30 8.02
CA PHE A 380 -0.68 -0.95 7.99
C PHE A 380 -2.07 -0.98 8.59
N SER A 381 -2.29 -0.25 9.68
CA SER A 381 -3.58 -0.26 10.36
C SER A 381 -3.94 1.08 10.97
N ALA A 382 -5.24 1.35 11.04
CA ALA A 382 -5.82 2.44 11.81
C ALA A 382 -6.83 1.87 12.79
N THR A 383 -6.86 2.43 13.99
CA THR A 383 -7.98 2.24 14.92
C THR A 383 -8.52 3.62 15.28
N GLY A 384 -9.82 3.74 15.41
CA GLY A 384 -10.47 5.02 15.69
C GLY A 384 -11.97 4.87 15.77
N ASP A 385 -12.66 5.99 15.84
CA ASP A 385 -14.13 6.07 15.77
C ASP A 385 -14.44 7.08 14.65
N ASN A 386 -14.34 6.60 13.41
CA ASN A 386 -14.53 7.44 12.23
C ASN A 386 -15.97 7.28 11.75
N LEU A 387 -16.80 8.29 12.01
CA LEU A 387 -18.22 8.26 11.70
C LEU A 387 -18.51 8.92 10.34
N LEU A 388 -18.61 8.10 9.29
CA LEU A 388 -18.84 8.58 7.93
C LEU A 388 -20.34 8.77 7.70
N MET A 389 -20.83 9.99 7.95
CA MET A 389 -22.21 10.38 7.66
C MET A 389 -22.45 10.37 6.14
N LEU A 390 -23.53 9.72 5.68
CA LEU A 390 -23.85 9.59 4.26
C LEU A 390 -24.96 10.57 3.83
N ASP A 391 -24.86 11.09 2.60
CA ASP A 391 -25.92 11.82 1.93
C ASP A 391 -26.96 10.84 1.35
N SER A 392 -27.67 10.14 2.24
CA SER A 392 -28.68 9.12 1.90
C SER A 392 -29.92 9.26 2.78
N ASP A 393 -31.04 8.69 2.33
CA ASP A 393 -32.28 8.56 3.11
C ASP A 393 -32.45 7.15 3.71
N VAL A 394 -31.54 6.23 3.37
CA VAL A 394 -31.62 4.81 3.76
C VAL A 394 -30.53 4.47 4.78
N ILE A 395 -29.27 4.74 4.44
CA ILE A 395 -28.12 4.51 5.33
C ILE A 395 -27.78 5.87 5.95
N GLN A 396 -27.74 5.94 7.28
CA GLN A 396 -27.42 7.17 7.97
C GLN A 396 -25.91 7.41 7.99
N ASP A 397 -25.16 6.39 8.39
CA ASP A 397 -23.73 6.47 8.56
C ASP A 397 -23.07 5.08 8.49
N VAL A 398 -21.77 5.12 8.22
CA VAL A 398 -20.87 3.98 8.37
C VAL A 398 -19.80 4.38 9.38
N GLU A 399 -19.79 3.70 10.52
CA GLU A 399 -18.73 3.86 11.51
C GLU A 399 -17.59 2.91 11.17
N ILE A 400 -16.37 3.43 11.02
CA ILE A 400 -15.15 2.65 10.80
C ILE A 400 -14.33 2.68 12.09
N LEU A 401 -14.31 1.53 12.76
CA LEU A 401 -13.54 1.32 13.99
C LEU A 401 -12.10 0.89 13.72
N LYS A 402 -11.91 0.11 12.66
CA LYS A 402 -10.61 -0.39 12.23
C LYS A 402 -10.51 -0.34 10.72
N ALA A 403 -9.35 0.06 10.23
CA ALA A 403 -8.95 -0.10 8.83
C ALA A 403 -7.60 -0.81 8.76
N ASP A 404 -7.46 -1.78 7.85
CA ASP A 404 -6.17 -2.41 7.54
C ASP A 404 -5.87 -2.23 6.05
N PHE A 405 -4.58 -2.10 5.69
CA PHE A 405 -4.11 -2.08 4.30
C PHE A 405 -3.11 -3.21 4.05
N VAL A 406 -3.35 -3.96 2.99
CA VAL A 406 -2.49 -5.09 2.58
C VAL A 406 -2.23 -5.05 1.08
N THR A 407 -0.99 -5.37 0.69
CA THR A 407 -0.62 -5.60 -0.72
C THR A 407 -0.74 -7.08 -1.04
N SER A 408 -1.38 -7.42 -2.15
CA SER A 408 -1.38 -8.77 -2.74
C SER A 408 -0.71 -8.68 -4.10
N VAL A 409 0.53 -9.18 -4.21
CA VAL A 409 1.19 -9.27 -5.50
C VAL A 409 0.62 -10.48 -6.24
N SER A 410 0.01 -10.24 -7.40
CA SER A 410 -0.49 -11.33 -8.23
C SER A 410 0.68 -12.21 -8.68
N GLN A 411 0.52 -13.54 -8.60
CA GLN A 411 1.47 -14.48 -9.21
C GLN A 411 1.34 -14.53 -10.74
N SER A 412 0.35 -13.84 -11.33
CA SER A 412 0.17 -13.77 -12.77
C SER A 412 1.06 -12.68 -13.39
N THR A 413 1.56 -12.97 -14.60
CA THR A 413 2.43 -12.11 -15.43
C THR A 413 1.82 -10.77 -15.89
N SER A 414 0.72 -10.29 -15.29
CA SER A 414 0.01 -9.09 -15.76
C SER A 414 0.70 -7.77 -15.40
N GLY A 415 1.72 -7.79 -14.51
CA GLY A 415 2.41 -6.56 -14.09
C GLY A 415 1.55 -5.64 -13.20
N ASP A 416 0.33 -6.04 -12.85
CA ASP A 416 -0.56 -5.27 -11.98
C ASP A 416 -0.26 -5.57 -10.51
N VAL A 417 -0.21 -4.51 -9.71
CA VAL A 417 -0.21 -4.57 -8.25
C VAL A 417 -1.65 -4.49 -7.77
N SER A 418 -2.03 -5.39 -6.86
CA SER A 418 -3.31 -5.33 -6.17
C SER A 418 -3.09 -5.06 -4.69
N SER A 419 -3.96 -4.26 -4.09
CA SER A 419 -3.96 -3.95 -2.67
C SER A 419 -5.39 -3.81 -2.17
N ARG A 420 -5.59 -3.93 -0.87
CA ARG A 420 -6.92 -3.93 -0.27
C ARG A 420 -6.94 -3.15 1.03
N PHE A 421 -7.88 -2.22 1.11
CA PHE A 421 -8.31 -1.64 2.38
C PHE A 421 -9.44 -2.49 2.96
N SER A 422 -9.32 -2.87 4.23
CA SER A 422 -10.31 -3.67 4.95
C SER A 422 -10.88 -2.91 6.12
N PHE A 423 -12.21 -2.81 6.19
CA PHE A 423 -12.91 -2.04 7.21
C PHE A 423 -13.75 -2.93 8.12
N PHE A 424 -13.81 -2.49 9.37
CA PHE A 424 -14.61 -3.08 10.44
C PHE A 424 -15.33 -1.96 11.20
N GLY A 425 -16.57 -2.20 11.59
CA GLY A 425 -17.34 -1.22 12.36
C GLY A 425 -18.83 -1.44 12.23
N TYR A 426 -19.61 -0.37 12.09
CA TYR A 426 -21.08 -0.45 12.12
C TYR A 426 -21.74 0.20 10.90
N LEU A 427 -22.79 -0.46 10.38
CA LEU A 427 -23.64 0.05 9.31
C LEU A 427 -24.99 0.48 9.90
N ASN A 428 -25.22 1.79 9.98
CA ASN A 428 -26.36 2.38 10.66
C ASN A 428 -27.44 2.84 9.66
N PHE A 429 -28.68 2.33 9.79
CA PHE A 429 -29.78 2.66 8.89
C PHE A 429 -30.82 3.58 9.54
N PHE A 430 -31.41 4.46 8.73
CA PHE A 430 -32.54 5.28 9.14
C PHE A 430 -33.77 4.45 9.49
N GLN A 431 -34.58 4.98 10.41
CA GLN A 431 -35.96 4.54 10.61
C GLN A 431 -36.86 5.06 9.48
N LEU A 432 -37.22 4.19 8.54
CA LEU A 432 -38.19 4.55 7.51
C LEU A 432 -39.57 4.83 8.12
N LYS A 433 -40.23 5.90 7.62
CA LYS A 433 -41.47 6.40 8.21
C LYS A 433 -42.62 5.40 8.06
N GLY A 434 -43.26 5.11 9.21
CA GLY A 434 -44.44 4.27 9.31
C GLY A 434 -44.16 2.76 9.37
N PHE A 435 -42.95 2.31 9.03
CA PHE A 435 -42.57 0.91 9.13
C PHE A 435 -41.05 0.77 9.24
N ASP A 436 -40.57 0.24 10.36
CA ASP A 436 -39.14 0.01 10.57
C ASP A 436 -38.65 -1.26 9.85
N LEU A 437 -38.47 -1.13 8.53
CA LEU A 437 -38.12 -2.25 7.67
C LEU A 437 -36.66 -2.70 7.91
N LEU A 438 -35.71 -1.75 7.83
CA LEU A 438 -34.27 -2.03 7.90
C LEU A 438 -33.81 -2.42 9.31
N SER A 439 -34.56 -2.05 10.35
CA SER A 439 -34.43 -2.52 11.74
C SER A 439 -33.17 -2.16 12.52
N PHE A 440 -32.01 -2.03 11.86
CA PHE A 440 -30.71 -1.82 12.51
C PHE A 440 -30.30 -0.36 12.45
N GLY A 441 -30.22 0.28 13.62
CA GLY A 441 -29.70 1.63 13.73
C GLY A 441 -29.95 2.29 15.08
N ASN A 442 -29.51 3.54 15.25
CA ASN A 442 -29.75 4.28 16.49
C ASN A 442 -31.24 4.62 16.66
N GLU A 443 -31.75 4.56 17.90
CA GLU A 443 -33.07 5.11 18.21
C GLU A 443 -33.08 6.62 17.94
N GLU A 444 -34.24 7.16 17.57
CA GLU A 444 -34.38 8.59 17.30
C GLU A 444 -33.87 9.44 18.47
N GLY A 445 -32.98 10.39 18.17
CA GLY A 445 -32.37 11.28 19.16
C GLY A 445 -31.18 10.69 19.94
N ASN A 446 -30.82 9.41 19.73
CA ASN A 446 -29.63 8.81 20.34
C ASN A 446 -28.40 8.93 19.44
N SER A 447 -27.21 8.85 20.04
CA SER A 447 -25.93 8.84 19.32
C SER A 447 -25.87 7.69 18.30
N PRO A 448 -25.29 7.92 17.11
CA PRO A 448 -25.08 6.89 16.09
C PRO A 448 -23.91 5.94 16.42
N ASN A 449 -22.90 6.35 17.19
CA ASN A 449 -21.74 5.52 17.52
C ASN A 449 -22.12 4.19 18.19
N GLY A 450 -21.52 3.10 17.73
CA GLY A 450 -21.79 1.74 18.12
C GLY A 450 -23.23 1.31 17.84
N LYS A 451 -23.86 1.79 16.77
CA LYS A 451 -25.25 1.45 16.38
C LYS A 451 -25.34 0.93 14.96
N GLY A 452 -26.32 0.06 14.72
CA GLY A 452 -26.53 -0.58 13.43
C GLY A 452 -25.98 -2.01 13.40
N ILE A 453 -25.66 -2.49 12.21
CA ILE A 453 -25.13 -3.84 12.00
C ILE A 453 -23.62 -3.81 12.19
N SER A 454 -23.10 -4.55 13.17
CA SER A 454 -21.66 -4.76 13.31
C SER A 454 -21.16 -5.59 12.14
N PHE A 455 -20.21 -5.05 11.38
CA PHE A 455 -19.65 -5.67 10.19
C PHE A 455 -18.13 -5.82 10.27
N SER A 456 -17.65 -6.79 9.50
CA SER A 456 -16.25 -7.03 9.19
C SER A 456 -16.10 -7.27 7.70
N ASN A 457 -14.88 -7.10 7.16
CA ASN A 457 -14.53 -7.46 5.78
C ASN A 457 -15.31 -6.68 4.71
N MET A 458 -15.59 -5.39 4.95
CA MET A 458 -15.95 -4.45 3.89
C MET A 458 -14.67 -3.97 3.23
N TYR A 459 -14.60 -4.02 1.90
CA TYR A 459 -13.35 -3.80 1.18
C TYR A 459 -13.42 -2.64 0.20
N ILE A 460 -12.30 -1.94 0.07
CA ILE A 460 -11.98 -1.14 -1.12
C ILE A 460 -10.69 -1.70 -1.70
N ASP A 461 -10.80 -2.29 -2.89
CA ASP A 461 -9.66 -2.82 -3.63
C ASP A 461 -9.01 -1.71 -4.45
N LEU A 462 -7.68 -1.71 -4.48
CA LEU A 462 -6.84 -0.84 -5.31
C LEU A 462 -6.06 -1.72 -6.29
N THR A 463 -6.14 -1.41 -7.57
CA THR A 463 -5.31 -2.03 -8.61
C THR A 463 -4.66 -0.96 -9.47
N PHE A 464 -3.40 -1.18 -9.84
CA PHE A 464 -2.65 -0.31 -10.76
C PHE A 464 -1.53 -1.09 -11.47
N PRO A 465 -1.12 -0.70 -12.69
CA PRO A 465 0.05 -1.26 -13.36
C PRO A 465 1.34 -0.83 -12.66
N LEU A 466 2.29 -1.74 -12.42
CA LEU A 466 3.56 -1.40 -11.76
C LEU A 466 4.39 -0.37 -12.57
N GLU A 467 4.30 -0.43 -13.90
CA GLU A 467 5.00 0.50 -14.80
C GLU A 467 4.35 1.91 -14.84
N ASP A 468 3.11 2.04 -14.37
CA ASP A 468 2.40 3.32 -14.25
C ASP A 468 1.52 3.33 -12.99
N SER A 469 2.11 3.70 -11.85
CA SER A 469 1.41 3.77 -10.57
C SER A 469 0.43 4.95 -10.45
N THR A 470 0.36 5.83 -11.45
CA THR A 470 -0.57 6.97 -11.46
C THR A 470 -1.98 6.56 -11.90
N THR A 471 -2.09 5.53 -12.74
CA THR A 471 -3.37 4.98 -13.20
C THR A 471 -3.94 3.98 -12.18
N LYS A 472 -4.81 4.47 -11.30
CA LYS A 472 -5.37 3.71 -10.17
C LYS A 472 -6.84 3.37 -10.41
N THR A 473 -7.21 2.13 -10.11
CA THR A 473 -8.62 1.70 -10.09
C THR A 473 -9.01 1.30 -8.67
N PHE A 474 -10.08 1.91 -8.16
CA PHE A 474 -10.67 1.55 -6.87
C PHE A 474 -11.98 0.79 -7.07
N THR A 475 -12.17 -0.31 -6.34
CA THR A 475 -13.42 -1.09 -6.38
C THR A 475 -13.98 -1.30 -4.98
N PHE A 476 -15.21 -0.84 -4.75
CA PHE A 476 -15.93 -1.12 -3.51
C PHE A 476 -16.52 -2.54 -3.55
N ASP A 477 -16.10 -3.38 -2.60
CA ASP A 477 -16.50 -4.78 -2.51
C ASP A 477 -17.12 -5.12 -1.15
N ILE A 478 -18.31 -5.70 -1.22
CA ILE A 478 -19.10 -6.18 -0.08
C ILE A 478 -19.23 -7.71 -0.07
N GLY A 479 -18.66 -8.40 -1.07
CA GLY A 479 -18.86 -9.82 -1.32
C GLY A 479 -18.32 -10.75 -0.23
N LYS A 480 -17.49 -10.23 0.67
CA LYS A 480 -16.95 -10.94 1.84
C LYS A 480 -17.39 -10.34 3.17
N MET A 481 -18.28 -9.35 3.15
CA MET A 481 -18.78 -8.76 4.40
C MET A 481 -19.45 -9.83 5.26
N SER A 482 -19.11 -9.80 6.54
CA SER A 482 -19.69 -10.67 7.57
C SER A 482 -20.23 -9.83 8.72
N PHE A 483 -21.26 -10.33 9.39
CA PHE A 483 -21.96 -9.60 10.44
C PHE A 483 -21.87 -10.29 11.79
N ASP A 484 -21.59 -9.52 12.83
CA ASP A 484 -21.68 -9.97 14.21
C ASP A 484 -22.99 -9.48 14.82
N ILE A 485 -23.97 -10.38 14.90
CA ILE A 485 -25.30 -10.05 15.44
C ILE A 485 -25.24 -9.82 16.95
N GLY A 486 -24.29 -10.42 17.67
CA GLY A 486 -24.13 -10.22 19.11
C GLY A 486 -23.72 -8.78 19.46
N GLU A 487 -22.90 -8.18 18.60
CA GLU A 487 -22.46 -6.78 18.73
C GLU A 487 -23.38 -5.80 17.97
N SER A 488 -24.30 -6.28 17.14
CA SER A 488 -25.23 -5.44 16.38
C SER A 488 -26.35 -4.85 17.25
N TYR A 489 -26.84 -3.66 16.86
CA TYR A 489 -27.96 -2.98 17.50
C TYR A 489 -29.17 -2.86 16.57
N ALA A 490 -30.14 -3.75 16.74
CA ALA A 490 -31.49 -3.58 16.19
C ALA A 490 -32.32 -2.67 17.09
N ARG A 491 -33.13 -1.76 16.54
CA ARG A 491 -34.05 -0.89 17.31
C ARG A 491 -35.12 -1.72 18.02
N LYS A 492 -35.61 -1.24 19.17
CA LYS A 492 -36.46 -2.02 20.08
C LYS A 492 -37.75 -2.51 19.43
N GLY A 493 -38.43 -1.64 18.69
CA GLY A 493 -39.70 -1.94 18.02
C GLY A 493 -39.55 -2.39 16.56
N SER A 494 -38.36 -2.84 16.15
CA SER A 494 -38.06 -3.13 14.75
C SER A 494 -38.65 -4.44 14.24
N LEU A 495 -38.77 -4.57 12.91
CA LEU A 495 -39.18 -5.82 12.26
C LEU A 495 -38.25 -6.99 12.66
N TYR A 496 -36.94 -6.77 12.68
CA TYR A 496 -35.97 -7.82 13.01
C TYR A 496 -36.16 -8.40 14.42
N ARG A 497 -36.47 -7.57 15.42
CA ARG A 497 -36.67 -8.05 16.80
C ARG A 497 -37.99 -8.78 17.00
N HIS A 498 -39.00 -8.43 16.21
CA HIS A 498 -40.37 -8.90 16.40
C HIS A 498 -40.84 -9.86 15.31
N PHE A 499 -39.99 -10.25 14.37
CA PHE A 499 -40.30 -11.19 13.29
C PHE A 499 -39.17 -12.22 13.17
N PRO A 500 -39.43 -13.48 12.75
CA PRO A 500 -38.46 -14.58 12.82
C PRO A 500 -37.42 -14.51 11.68
N LEU A 501 -36.64 -13.42 11.69
CA LEU A 501 -35.61 -13.10 10.71
C LEU A 501 -34.23 -13.38 11.29
N GLN A 502 -33.34 -13.92 10.46
CA GLN A 502 -31.92 -14.04 10.74
C GLN A 502 -31.16 -13.36 9.61
N LEU A 503 -30.39 -12.31 9.92
CA LEU A 503 -29.55 -11.65 8.92
C LEU A 503 -28.47 -12.62 8.48
N THR A 504 -28.36 -12.84 7.17
CA THR A 504 -27.43 -13.81 6.57
C THR A 504 -26.40 -13.19 5.64
N GLY A 505 -26.62 -11.94 5.20
CA GLY A 505 -25.68 -11.26 4.31
C GLY A 505 -26.22 -9.98 3.71
N ILE A 506 -25.41 -9.40 2.85
CA ILE A 506 -25.72 -8.24 2.03
C ILE A 506 -25.37 -8.57 0.59
N VAL A 507 -26.15 -8.04 -0.35
CA VAL A 507 -25.94 -8.23 -1.79
C VAL A 507 -26.02 -6.90 -2.52
N LYS A 508 -25.49 -6.88 -3.74
CA LYS A 508 -25.66 -5.79 -4.70
C LYS A 508 -26.19 -6.31 -6.03
N GLY A 509 -26.78 -5.42 -6.82
CA GLY A 509 -27.13 -5.67 -8.20
C GLY A 509 -27.31 -4.36 -8.95
N ASP A 510 -27.73 -4.49 -10.19
CA ASP A 510 -27.91 -3.39 -11.15
C ASP A 510 -29.26 -3.53 -11.87
N LYS A 511 -29.49 -2.67 -12.86
CA LYS A 511 -30.68 -2.69 -13.73
C LYS A 511 -30.89 -4.02 -14.49
N ASP A 512 -29.84 -4.80 -14.71
CA ASP A 512 -29.89 -6.06 -15.46
C ASP A 512 -30.09 -7.27 -14.52
N ASN A 513 -29.82 -7.09 -13.21
CA ASN A 513 -29.96 -8.10 -12.17
C ASN A 513 -30.84 -7.63 -11.00
N LEU A 514 -32.07 -7.21 -11.30
CA LEU A 514 -33.06 -6.78 -10.31
C LEU A 514 -33.52 -7.93 -9.38
N PRO A 515 -34.01 -7.64 -8.16
CA PRO A 515 -34.49 -8.68 -7.24
C PRO A 515 -35.54 -9.64 -7.86
N ALA A 516 -36.43 -9.12 -8.71
CA ALA A 516 -37.44 -9.93 -9.39
C ALA A 516 -36.82 -10.96 -10.36
N SER A 517 -35.73 -10.65 -11.06
CA SER A 517 -35.03 -11.62 -11.91
C SER A 517 -34.26 -12.67 -11.10
N GLN A 518 -33.90 -12.35 -9.85
CA GLN A 518 -33.25 -13.27 -8.91
C GLN A 518 -34.20 -14.24 -8.18
N GLY A 519 -35.51 -14.19 -8.46
CA GLY A 519 -36.47 -15.11 -7.83
C GLY A 519 -37.28 -14.52 -6.67
N TYR A 520 -37.17 -13.21 -6.40
CA TYR A 520 -37.91 -12.59 -5.29
C TYR A 520 -39.31 -12.14 -5.72
N LEU A 521 -40.31 -12.53 -4.93
CA LEU A 521 -41.69 -12.06 -5.04
C LEU A 521 -41.85 -10.75 -4.25
N ASN A 522 -42.61 -9.80 -4.79
CA ASN A 522 -42.88 -8.53 -4.10
C ASN A 522 -43.67 -8.74 -2.80
N VAL A 523 -43.24 -8.07 -1.72
CA VAL A 523 -43.92 -8.03 -0.43
C VAL A 523 -44.50 -6.63 -0.24
N GLN A 524 -45.83 -6.54 -0.15
CA GLN A 524 -46.51 -5.27 0.10
C GLN A 524 -46.31 -4.80 1.53
N LEU A 525 -45.98 -3.51 1.72
CA LEU A 525 -45.79 -2.89 3.03
C LEU A 525 -46.70 -1.65 3.18
N PRO A 526 -48.01 -1.80 3.45
CA PRO A 526 -48.96 -0.68 3.38
C PRO A 526 -48.65 0.49 4.32
N ALA A 527 -48.01 0.22 5.47
CA ALA A 527 -47.64 1.25 6.44
C ALA A 527 -46.31 1.97 6.11
N LEU A 528 -45.48 1.39 5.23
CA LEU A 528 -44.21 2.00 4.83
C LEU A 528 -44.47 3.16 3.87
N LYS A 529 -44.15 4.38 4.31
CA LYS A 529 -44.36 5.60 3.50
C LYS A 529 -43.26 5.82 2.46
N GLN A 530 -42.06 5.30 2.73
CA GLN A 530 -40.87 5.45 1.90
C GLN A 530 -40.61 4.16 1.12
N GLN A 531 -41.44 3.89 0.11
CA GLN A 531 -41.26 2.78 -0.83
C GLN A 531 -40.73 3.31 -2.16
N ASP A 532 -39.62 2.75 -2.61
CA ASP A 532 -39.03 3.07 -3.92
C ASP A 532 -38.73 1.78 -4.69
N SER A 533 -39.27 1.66 -5.91
CA SER A 533 -39.11 0.43 -6.69
C SER A 533 -37.68 0.29 -7.20
N ILE A 534 -37.12 -0.91 -7.09
CA ILE A 534 -35.74 -1.18 -7.53
C ILE A 534 -35.66 -1.18 -9.05
N LYS A 535 -34.82 -0.33 -9.62
CA LYS A 535 -34.77 -0.07 -11.07
C LYS A 535 -33.35 0.11 -11.63
N ASP A 536 -32.38 0.40 -10.78
CA ASP A 536 -30.99 0.69 -11.15
C ASP A 536 -30.06 0.04 -10.11
N ASP A 537 -28.79 0.46 -10.05
CA ASP A 537 -27.83 0.05 -9.02
C ASP A 537 -28.46 0.04 -7.62
N TRP A 538 -28.32 -1.10 -6.94
CA TRP A 538 -29.01 -1.37 -5.69
C TRP A 538 -28.19 -2.24 -4.75
N TYR A 539 -28.48 -2.08 -3.46
CA TYR A 539 -27.96 -2.92 -2.39
C TYR A 539 -29.13 -3.55 -1.63
N GLY A 540 -28.90 -4.67 -0.95
CA GLY A 540 -29.96 -5.30 -0.18
C GLY A 540 -29.46 -6.17 0.96
N LEU A 541 -30.13 -6.06 2.11
CA LEU A 541 -29.94 -6.97 3.24
C LEU A 541 -30.70 -8.26 2.98
N VAL A 542 -30.06 -9.40 3.24
CA VAL A 542 -30.60 -10.73 3.03
C VAL A 542 -30.78 -11.44 4.35
N PHE A 543 -31.99 -11.93 4.57
CA PHE A 543 -32.39 -12.64 5.78
C PHE A 543 -32.89 -14.03 5.43
N LYS A 544 -32.60 -14.99 6.30
CA LYS A 544 -33.40 -16.21 6.40
C LYS A 544 -34.67 -15.89 7.17
N LEU A 545 -35.83 -16.25 6.60
CA LEU A 545 -37.11 -16.18 7.29
C LEU A 545 -37.50 -17.58 7.77
N ASN A 546 -37.61 -17.76 9.08
CA ASN A 546 -38.11 -19.01 9.63
C ASN A 546 -39.65 -19.03 9.58
N MET A 547 -40.20 -19.87 8.69
CA MET A 547 -41.63 -20.09 8.54
C MET A 547 -42.12 -21.38 9.24
N GLY A 548 -41.26 -22.02 10.04
CA GLY A 548 -41.51 -23.35 10.60
C GLY A 548 -41.17 -24.49 9.63
N THR A 549 -41.59 -25.72 9.97
CA THR A 549 -41.45 -26.90 9.10
C THR A 549 -42.80 -27.28 8.50
N LEU A 550 -42.81 -27.75 7.24
CA LEU A 550 -44.02 -28.31 6.60
C LEU A 550 -44.30 -29.76 7.02
N GLY A 551 -43.67 -30.26 8.09
CA GLY A 551 -43.69 -31.69 8.46
C GLY A 551 -43.07 -32.57 7.37
N SER A 552 -43.52 -33.83 7.27
CA SER A 552 -43.02 -34.84 6.29
C SER A 552 -43.33 -34.53 4.82
N LEU A 553 -43.98 -33.40 4.54
CA LEU A 553 -44.36 -32.96 3.20
C LEU A 553 -43.26 -32.13 2.51
N ALA A 554 -42.28 -31.61 3.27
CA ALA A 554 -41.05 -31.05 2.70
C ALA A 554 -40.07 -32.20 2.44
N SER A 555 -39.50 -32.27 1.23
CA SER A 555 -38.38 -33.18 0.92
C SER A 555 -37.20 -32.92 1.87
N ASP A 556 -36.31 -33.90 2.02
CA ASP A 556 -35.09 -33.86 2.86
C ASP A 556 -34.20 -32.61 2.63
N ALA A 557 -34.39 -31.86 1.53
CA ALA A 557 -33.69 -30.63 1.19
C ALA A 557 -34.07 -29.36 2.01
N GLY A 558 -35.11 -29.40 2.84
CA GLY A 558 -35.49 -28.29 3.74
C GLY A 558 -36.21 -27.11 3.05
N PHE A 559 -37.12 -26.44 3.78
CA PHE A 559 -37.88 -25.28 3.29
C PHE A 559 -37.14 -23.98 3.65
N ASN A 560 -36.23 -23.52 2.78
CA ASN A 560 -35.41 -22.33 3.01
C ASN A 560 -36.03 -21.07 2.38
N THR A 561 -36.74 -20.28 3.19
CA THR A 561 -37.30 -19.00 2.74
C THR A 561 -36.30 -17.86 2.96
N THR A 562 -36.08 -17.06 1.93
CA THR A 562 -35.20 -15.89 1.99
C THR A 562 -36.03 -14.61 1.89
N PHE A 563 -35.83 -13.69 2.82
CA PHE A 563 -36.42 -12.36 2.80
C PHE A 563 -35.32 -11.35 2.47
N MET A 564 -35.59 -10.41 1.55
CA MET A 564 -34.64 -9.39 1.15
C MET A 564 -35.25 -8.01 1.36
N ILE A 565 -34.42 -7.07 1.82
CA ILE A 565 -34.75 -5.65 1.88
C ILE A 565 -33.79 -4.92 0.95
N PRO A 566 -34.15 -4.69 -0.33
CA PRO A 566 -33.33 -3.90 -1.24
C PRO A 566 -33.69 -2.41 -1.23
N TRP A 567 -32.70 -1.57 -1.57
CA TRP A 567 -32.84 -0.14 -1.83
C TRP A 567 -31.97 0.27 -3.04
N ASN A 568 -32.40 1.31 -3.77
CA ASN A 568 -31.61 1.90 -4.85
C ASN A 568 -30.49 2.77 -4.26
N VAL A 569 -29.36 2.86 -4.97
CA VAL A 569 -28.36 3.91 -4.74
C VAL A 569 -29.00 5.29 -4.95
N GLY A 570 -28.85 6.20 -3.99
CA GLY A 570 -29.50 7.52 -4.03
C GLY A 570 -31.03 7.46 -3.92
N GLY A 571 -31.57 6.31 -3.51
CA GLY A 571 -33.00 6.10 -3.31
C GLY A 571 -33.51 6.74 -2.01
N THR A 572 -34.81 7.01 -1.97
CA THR A 572 -35.45 7.67 -0.81
C THR A 572 -36.13 6.68 0.17
N GLY A 573 -35.96 5.38 -0.08
CA GLY A 573 -36.65 4.32 0.62
C GLY A 573 -36.23 2.93 0.17
N ALA A 574 -36.93 1.92 0.69
CA ALA A 574 -36.65 0.51 0.45
C ALA A 574 -37.94 -0.27 0.16
N VAL A 575 -37.80 -1.48 -0.36
CA VAL A 575 -38.91 -2.43 -0.55
C VAL A 575 -38.58 -3.77 0.10
N ALA A 576 -39.49 -4.73 -0.01
CA ALA A 576 -39.28 -6.08 0.51
C ALA A 576 -39.57 -7.14 -0.55
N GLY A 577 -38.74 -8.17 -0.57
CA GLY A 577 -38.87 -9.33 -1.45
C GLY A 577 -38.85 -10.64 -0.67
N LEU A 578 -39.63 -11.63 -1.11
CA LEU A 578 -39.62 -12.98 -0.54
C LEU A 578 -39.30 -14.01 -1.62
N LYS A 579 -38.27 -14.80 -1.40
CA LYS A 579 -37.92 -15.94 -2.24
C LYS A 579 -38.27 -17.24 -1.53
N LEU A 580 -39.17 -17.99 -2.14
CA LEU A 580 -39.64 -19.29 -1.67
C LEU A 580 -38.94 -20.40 -2.47
N PRO A 581 -38.57 -21.54 -1.84
CA PRO A 581 -37.95 -22.66 -2.55
C PRO A 581 -38.79 -23.10 -3.76
N GLY A 582 -38.21 -23.26 -4.95
CA GLY A 582 -38.93 -23.82 -6.10
C GLY A 582 -40.06 -22.97 -6.68
N VAL A 583 -40.16 -21.68 -6.35
CA VAL A 583 -41.15 -20.74 -6.91
C VAL A 583 -40.50 -19.83 -7.95
N ASN A 584 -41.14 -19.68 -9.12
CA ASN A 584 -40.72 -18.74 -10.17
C ASN A 584 -41.54 -17.43 -10.05
N PRO A 585 -40.93 -16.23 -10.01
CA PRO A 585 -41.66 -14.96 -9.93
C PRO A 585 -42.63 -14.67 -11.07
N GLN A 586 -42.33 -15.18 -12.28
CA GLN A 586 -43.19 -14.98 -13.46
C GLN A 586 -44.41 -15.91 -13.47
N ALA A 587 -44.40 -16.95 -12.62
CA ALA A 587 -45.50 -17.89 -12.41
C ALA A 587 -45.38 -18.46 -10.98
N PRO A 588 -45.86 -17.74 -9.95
CA PRO A 588 -45.55 -18.01 -8.55
C PRO A 588 -46.27 -19.26 -8.04
N ALA A 589 -45.79 -20.42 -8.47
CA ALA A 589 -46.29 -21.74 -8.12
C ALA A 589 -45.18 -22.55 -7.42
N LEU A 590 -45.45 -23.08 -6.23
CA LEU A 590 -44.58 -24.01 -5.51
C LEU A 590 -44.98 -25.46 -5.82
N SER A 591 -44.07 -26.30 -6.30
CA SER A 591 -44.35 -27.73 -6.51
C SER A 591 -43.97 -28.56 -5.27
N LEU A 592 -44.95 -29.19 -4.64
CA LEU A 592 -44.77 -30.12 -3.53
C LEU A 592 -44.90 -31.56 -4.06
N GLN A 593 -43.79 -32.33 -4.00
CA GLN A 593 -43.70 -33.74 -4.41
C GLN A 593 -44.35 -34.08 -5.78
N GLY A 594 -44.12 -33.23 -6.79
CA GLY A 594 -44.41 -33.54 -8.20
C GLY A 594 -45.89 -33.57 -8.62
N VAL A 595 -46.85 -33.54 -7.69
CA VAL A 595 -48.29 -33.67 -7.99
C VAL A 595 -49.13 -32.48 -7.51
N ILE A 596 -48.62 -31.68 -6.57
CA ILE A 596 -49.34 -30.52 -5.98
C ILE A 596 -48.58 -29.23 -6.35
N LYS A 597 -49.22 -28.30 -7.08
CA LYS A 597 -48.70 -26.93 -7.26
C LYS A 597 -49.44 -25.96 -6.36
N MET A 598 -48.77 -25.01 -5.73
CA MET A 598 -49.39 -23.99 -4.88
C MET A 598 -49.16 -22.61 -5.50
N ASP A 599 -50.20 -22.02 -6.08
CA ASP A 599 -50.15 -20.66 -6.63
C ASP A 599 -50.32 -19.63 -5.50
N ILE A 600 -49.52 -18.57 -5.52
CA ILE A 600 -49.56 -17.48 -4.52
C ILE A 600 -50.01 -16.19 -5.20
N GLY A 601 -51.03 -15.51 -4.66
CA GLY A 601 -51.52 -14.26 -5.25
C GLY A 601 -50.83 -13.00 -4.76
N SER A 602 -50.71 -12.81 -3.44
CA SER A 602 -50.02 -11.63 -2.89
C SER A 602 -49.40 -11.91 -1.53
N ILE A 603 -48.24 -11.32 -1.28
CA ILE A 603 -47.58 -11.33 0.02
C ILE A 603 -47.61 -9.92 0.58
N ARG A 604 -47.95 -9.77 1.87
CA ARG A 604 -48.03 -8.49 2.56
C ARG A 604 -47.50 -8.63 3.98
N ILE A 605 -46.85 -7.61 4.52
CA ILE A 605 -46.60 -7.47 5.96
C ILE A 605 -47.34 -6.23 6.47
N ASP A 606 -48.14 -6.42 7.50
CA ASP A 606 -48.81 -5.36 8.24
C ASP A 606 -48.16 -5.19 9.63
N ILE A 607 -48.20 -3.99 10.18
CA ILE A 607 -47.86 -3.68 11.57
C ILE A 607 -49.14 -3.22 12.28
N ALA A 608 -49.36 -3.66 13.51
CA ALA A 608 -50.52 -3.21 14.31
C ALA A 608 -50.28 -1.82 14.91
N ASP A 609 -51.34 -1.21 15.44
CA ASP A 609 -51.29 0.13 16.05
C ASP A 609 -50.39 0.20 17.30
N ASP A 610 -50.01 -0.95 17.87
CA ASP A 610 -49.04 -1.04 18.98
C ASP A 610 -47.58 -0.80 18.53
N GLY A 611 -47.31 -0.78 17.23
CA GLY A 611 -45.99 -0.52 16.66
C GLY A 611 -44.97 -1.65 16.82
N THR A 612 -45.36 -2.83 17.31
CA THR A 612 -44.43 -3.97 17.51
C THR A 612 -45.02 -5.32 17.08
N SER A 613 -46.33 -5.41 16.85
CA SER A 613 -46.96 -6.62 16.33
C SER A 613 -46.93 -6.63 14.80
N TYR A 614 -46.13 -7.53 14.23
CA TYR A 614 -46.02 -7.74 12.78
C TYR A 614 -46.80 -8.97 12.31
N LEU A 615 -47.47 -8.85 11.17
CA LEU A 615 -48.26 -9.92 10.55
C LEU A 615 -47.95 -10.04 9.07
N MET A 616 -47.35 -11.16 8.65
CA MET A 616 -47.26 -11.50 7.23
C MET A 616 -48.49 -12.28 6.77
N LYS A 617 -49.07 -11.85 5.64
CA LYS A 617 -50.21 -12.47 4.98
C LYS A 617 -49.79 -12.96 3.60
N ILE A 618 -49.92 -14.26 3.36
CA ILE A 618 -49.78 -14.87 2.03
C ILE A 618 -51.19 -15.24 1.58
N ASN A 619 -51.75 -14.42 0.69
CA ASN A 619 -53.14 -14.52 0.28
C ASN A 619 -53.30 -15.22 -1.07
N ASN A 620 -54.52 -15.72 -1.30
CA ASN A 620 -54.97 -16.35 -2.54
C ASN A 620 -54.13 -17.57 -2.89
N ILE A 621 -53.86 -18.40 -1.89
CA ILE A 621 -53.17 -19.67 -2.05
C ILE A 621 -54.13 -20.65 -2.74
N ALA A 622 -53.72 -21.19 -3.89
CA ALA A 622 -54.50 -22.19 -4.64
C ALA A 622 -53.67 -23.46 -4.89
N LEU A 623 -54.18 -24.61 -4.47
CA LEU A 623 -53.54 -25.92 -4.63
C LEU A 623 -54.03 -26.60 -5.91
N LYS A 624 -53.16 -26.81 -6.90
CA LYS A 624 -53.44 -27.55 -8.12
C LYS A 624 -52.96 -28.98 -8.00
N VAL A 625 -53.88 -29.94 -8.02
CA VAL A 625 -53.60 -31.38 -8.01
C VAL A 625 -54.19 -31.99 -9.28
N LEU A 626 -53.36 -32.59 -10.14
CA LEU A 626 -53.82 -33.21 -11.40
C LEU A 626 -54.77 -32.31 -12.23
N SER A 627 -54.39 -31.03 -12.40
CA SER A 627 -55.15 -29.98 -13.12
C SER A 627 -56.42 -29.46 -12.42
N LEU A 628 -56.77 -29.95 -11.23
CA LEU A 628 -57.87 -29.43 -10.41
C LEU A 628 -57.35 -28.40 -9.41
N THR A 629 -58.01 -27.24 -9.29
CA THR A 629 -57.64 -26.19 -8.33
C THR A 629 -58.49 -26.30 -7.06
N PHE A 630 -57.84 -26.34 -5.90
CA PHE A 630 -58.42 -26.46 -4.58
C PHE A 630 -58.04 -25.26 -3.69
N PRO A 631 -58.95 -24.80 -2.83
CA PRO A 631 -60.34 -25.24 -2.68
C PRO A 631 -61.27 -24.70 -3.80
N PRO A 632 -62.25 -25.48 -4.29
CA PRO A 632 -63.19 -25.00 -5.29
C PRO A 632 -64.09 -23.91 -4.69
N GLY A 633 -64.14 -22.74 -5.34
CA GLY A 633 -65.01 -21.63 -4.93
C GLY A 633 -64.58 -20.93 -3.64
N GLY A 634 -63.28 -20.83 -3.34
CA GLY A 634 -62.78 -20.00 -2.24
C GLY A 634 -61.27 -19.75 -2.31
N GLN A 635 -60.75 -19.06 -1.31
CA GLN A 635 -59.33 -18.67 -1.21
C GLN A 635 -58.76 -19.12 0.14
N ILE A 636 -57.51 -19.62 0.13
CA ILE A 636 -56.74 -19.87 1.33
C ILE A 636 -55.82 -18.67 1.58
N GLY A 637 -55.71 -18.26 2.85
CA GLY A 637 -54.68 -17.33 3.32
C GLY A 637 -53.83 -17.98 4.41
N PHE A 638 -52.52 -17.73 4.37
CA PHE A 638 -51.59 -18.12 5.43
C PHE A 638 -51.11 -16.87 6.16
N PHE A 639 -51.12 -16.94 7.49
CA PHE A 639 -50.88 -15.80 8.38
C PHE A 639 -49.74 -16.15 9.32
N LEU A 640 -48.66 -15.37 9.28
CA LEU A 640 -47.48 -15.53 10.12
C LEU A 640 -47.40 -14.37 11.10
N PHE A 641 -47.40 -14.69 12.39
CA PHE A 641 -47.37 -13.75 13.49
C PHE A 641 -45.94 -13.61 13.99
N GLY A 642 -45.46 -12.38 13.97
CA GLY A 642 -44.31 -11.96 14.73
C GLY A 642 -44.56 -12.08 16.23
N ASN A 643 -43.49 -12.06 17.00
CA ASN A 643 -43.55 -12.08 18.45
C ASN A 643 -43.58 -10.62 18.97
N PRO A 644 -44.69 -10.15 19.55
CA PRO A 644 -44.79 -8.77 20.04
C PRO A 644 -44.05 -8.56 21.37
N SER A 645 -43.64 -9.63 22.05
CA SER A 645 -42.90 -9.55 23.32
C SER A 645 -41.42 -9.32 23.07
N SER A 646 -40.82 -8.41 23.82
CA SER A 646 -39.37 -8.18 23.83
C SER A 646 -38.57 -9.24 24.61
N ILE A 647 -39.24 -10.23 25.24
CA ILE A 647 -38.65 -11.19 26.19
C ILE A 647 -38.64 -12.62 25.64
N ALA A 648 -39.58 -12.98 24.75
CA ALA A 648 -39.62 -14.32 24.18
C ALA A 648 -38.63 -14.44 23.00
N PRO A 649 -38.03 -15.63 22.75
CA PRO A 649 -37.03 -15.82 21.69
C PRO A 649 -37.58 -15.37 20.33
N PRO A 650 -36.78 -14.73 19.45
CA PRO A 650 -37.17 -14.31 18.10
C PRO A 650 -37.74 -15.45 17.23
N GLU A 651 -37.45 -16.69 17.61
CA GLU A 651 -37.88 -17.91 16.93
C GLU A 651 -39.31 -18.36 17.30
N SER A 652 -39.98 -17.62 18.19
CA SER A 652 -41.35 -17.91 18.60
C SER A 652 -42.33 -17.51 17.49
N LEU A 653 -42.74 -18.50 16.70
CA LEU A 653 -43.60 -18.33 15.54
C LEU A 653 -45.05 -18.73 15.83
N GLY A 654 -45.99 -17.80 15.61
CA GLY A 654 -47.41 -18.13 15.50
C GLY A 654 -47.83 -18.23 14.03
N TRP A 655 -48.58 -19.26 13.64
CA TRP A 655 -49.17 -19.30 12.30
C TRP A 655 -50.60 -19.87 12.33
N TYR A 656 -51.44 -19.41 11.40
CA TYR A 656 -52.69 -20.08 11.06
C TYR A 656 -52.98 -19.98 9.56
N ALA A 657 -53.76 -20.92 9.05
CA ALA A 657 -54.34 -20.84 7.72
C ALA A 657 -55.85 -20.61 7.83
N ALA A 658 -56.39 -19.74 6.99
CA ALA A 658 -57.82 -19.49 6.92
C ALA A 658 -58.36 -19.77 5.51
N TYR A 659 -59.58 -20.30 5.44
CA TYR A 659 -60.32 -20.50 4.19
C TYR A 659 -61.50 -19.52 4.15
N LYS A 660 -61.61 -18.77 3.05
CA LYS A 660 -62.76 -17.93 2.76
C LYS A 660 -63.48 -18.47 1.53
N LYS A 661 -64.74 -18.86 1.70
CA LYS A 661 -65.62 -19.22 0.59
C LYS A 661 -65.95 -17.97 -0.25
N ASN A 662 -65.86 -18.07 -1.57
CA ASN A 662 -66.33 -17.03 -2.48
C ASN A 662 -67.85 -16.94 -2.30
N SER A 663 -68.35 -15.71 -2.15
CA SER A 663 -69.78 -15.42 -2.01
C SER A 663 -70.54 -15.76 -3.27
#